data_AF-A0A1N6S8P5-F1
#
_entry.id   AF-A0A1N6S8P5-F1
#
_cell.length_a   1.000
_cell.length_b   1.000
_cell.length_c   1.000
_cell.angle_alpha   90.00
_cell.angle_beta   90.00
_cell.angle_gamma   90.00
#
_symmetry.space_group_name_H-M   'P 1'
#
loop_
_entity.id
_entity.type
_entity.pdbx_description
1 polymer ?
#
loop_
_entity_poly.entity_id
_entity_poly.type
_entity_poly.pdbx_seq_one_letter_code
_entity_poly.pdbx_strand_id
1 'polypeptide(L)'
;MRKIGGSLAAFLVVFTFVFHVSAQSFSDTSGHWAKAEIDDLVAEDVIAGFEDGTFRPYTNVTRGQFLAYLVRALDLPAGDSAFKDVGPGSTLYPEIAAAKKAGIIAGTTEGLALPYEAITRSDVAVMLDRAMQLKGDYMNRAPLSFTDAKEIGGYAYASVERMTHYGLIYGTAENAFLPSKVATRGESAVFIHRMMTKLGLLAGDKEPIEIPKPADNQEVIVPVNDRQYVKVRMNSRGVPLTYSRSSSEKHILSTDYHYDYHMGYASNPLGSLRVTLRKLDNGDTFVFTKFTHNADNTYSATVSMPFVQSDGYSLAKYSDQGTIVQEHHNVFGVDETSHPIGVLSVKNGSAVTNEVMMGKNYVSLPKQQKYSDGTVSSLRVLEKEYAGYDITQANNTVTASMNMTVQGKAISDSWALVSDKPLFKSESTRNQWFKRTIAEYISINNWLTADGAITKLPWSIEPGYKMGYGRSINRMQAGIYLTAYQQHNDRYLYNLVLNGVADLDVFSGGEVTKGSQPLFHTEYTSTWLKNAYGTTAPYVDTRLNENAAMFLKNTGEALDIDALKDDNLSYANFLVNQKALGNTIPVTLSSYMISDYYKSGSAKTHSSLNHALGGMRFLIVAYEQTRDDKYLKPMRELKAGIENLYPRWVRTSGSYKGDLWYQVNPDLTFAGNDYELLTLLDLLLNQEGLERIGMERSAIFDQMIRSKTTYLVNNNRPFINDVIKKLNEQGFGDLISGTRAASTDRIDAEEMQMITDVLNSVPK
;
A
#
# COMPACT_ATOMS: atom_id res chain seq x y z
N MET A 1 -0.88 17.71 63.62
CA MET A 1 -1.88 17.01 62.76
C MET A 1 -1.72 17.53 61.34
N ARG A 2 -1.69 16.61 60.37
CA ARG A 2 -1.49 16.88 58.94
C ARG A 2 -2.82 17.20 58.24
N LYS A 3 -2.67 17.86 57.08
CA LYS A 3 -3.44 17.81 55.82
C LYS A 3 -4.34 19.01 55.51
N ILE A 4 -4.49 19.48 54.27
CA ILE A 4 -3.76 19.40 52.98
C ILE A 4 -4.23 20.67 52.23
N GLY A 5 -3.33 21.40 51.58
CA GLY A 5 -3.65 22.54 50.70
C GLY A 5 -3.96 22.08 49.28
N GLY A 6 -4.93 22.74 48.64
CA GLY A 6 -5.24 22.58 47.22
C GLY A 6 -4.47 23.59 46.37
N SER A 7 -3.80 23.09 45.33
CA SER A 7 -3.30 23.90 44.21
C SER A 7 -4.11 23.54 42.96
N LEU A 8 -4.69 24.57 42.35
CA LEU A 8 -5.33 24.51 41.04
C LEU A 8 -4.22 24.47 39.97
N ALA A 9 -4.13 23.37 39.21
CA ALA A 9 -3.28 23.30 38.02
C ALA A 9 -4.13 23.55 36.77
N ALA A 10 -3.85 24.65 36.07
CA ALA A 10 -4.40 24.93 34.76
C ALA A 10 -3.74 24.01 33.72
N PHE A 11 -4.53 23.16 33.07
CA PHE A 11 -4.09 22.35 31.93
C PHE A 11 -4.02 23.25 30.68
N LEU A 12 -2.80 23.56 30.23
CA LEU A 12 -2.54 24.15 28.93
C LEU A 12 -2.59 23.03 27.88
N VAL A 13 -3.67 22.96 27.11
CA VAL A 13 -3.78 22.04 25.97
C VAL A 13 -2.96 22.62 24.83
N VAL A 14 -1.81 22.00 24.53
CA VAL A 14 -1.01 22.31 23.34
C VAL A 14 -1.53 21.43 22.21
N PHE A 15 -2.28 22.02 21.27
CA PHE A 15 -2.58 21.40 19.98
C PHE A 15 -1.34 21.48 19.10
N THR A 16 -0.61 20.38 18.94
CA THR A 16 0.37 20.23 17.85
C THR A 16 -0.36 19.83 16.58
N PHE A 17 -0.56 20.79 15.67
CA PHE A 17 -0.95 20.50 14.29
C PHE A 17 0.23 19.83 13.58
N VAL A 18 0.06 18.56 13.20
CA VAL A 18 0.97 17.87 12.29
C VAL A 18 0.50 18.19 10.88
N PHE A 19 1.18 19.13 10.21
CA PHE A 19 0.95 19.40 8.80
C PHE A 19 1.38 18.17 7.97
N HIS A 20 0.44 17.57 7.27
CA HIS A 20 0.70 16.54 6.28
C HIS A 20 1.22 17.23 5.02
N VAL A 21 2.48 17.00 4.65
CA VAL A 21 3.01 17.41 3.34
C VAL A 21 2.51 16.39 2.32
N SER A 22 1.31 16.64 1.79
CA SER A 22 0.89 16.13 0.49
C SER A 22 1.80 16.77 -0.57
N ALA A 23 2.17 16.03 -1.62
CA ALA A 23 2.80 16.62 -2.80
C ALA A 23 1.81 17.64 -3.39
N GLN A 24 2.00 18.92 -3.05
CA GLN A 24 1.01 19.94 -3.30
C GLN A 24 0.94 20.25 -4.79
N SER A 25 -0.07 19.71 -5.47
CA SER A 25 -0.36 20.07 -6.87
C SER A 25 -1.08 21.42 -6.91
N PHE A 26 -0.63 22.35 -7.74
CA PHE A 26 -1.25 23.67 -7.87
C PHE A 26 -2.28 23.70 -9.00
N SER A 27 -3.42 24.32 -8.72
CA SER A 27 -4.55 24.40 -9.67
C SER A 27 -4.21 25.15 -10.97
N ASP A 28 -3.28 26.11 -10.91
CA ASP A 28 -2.90 27.00 -12.00
C ASP A 28 -1.60 26.60 -12.72
N THR A 29 -1.03 25.42 -12.40
CA THR A 29 0.09 24.83 -13.15
C THR A 29 -0.33 23.67 -14.05
N SER A 30 -1.63 23.30 -14.04
CA SER A 30 -2.18 22.31 -14.95
C SER A 30 -2.03 22.76 -16.41
N GLY A 31 -1.19 22.08 -17.18
CA GLY A 31 -0.84 22.44 -18.57
C GLY A 31 0.21 23.55 -18.71
N HIS A 32 0.80 24.05 -17.62
CA HIS A 32 1.91 25.00 -17.68
C HIS A 32 3.22 24.31 -18.10
N TRP A 33 4.00 24.93 -18.97
CA TRP A 33 5.23 24.34 -19.54
C TRP A 33 6.31 24.03 -18.49
N ALA A 34 6.35 24.78 -17.40
CA ALA A 34 7.28 24.59 -16.28
C ALA A 34 6.73 23.68 -15.16
N LYS A 35 5.63 22.95 -15.38
CA LYS A 35 4.94 22.22 -14.31
C LYS A 35 5.85 21.18 -13.66
N ALA A 36 6.59 20.41 -14.46
CA ALA A 36 7.44 19.34 -13.94
C ALA A 36 8.54 19.90 -13.02
N GLU A 37 9.20 20.97 -13.46
CA GLU A 37 10.23 21.65 -12.67
C GLU A 37 9.66 22.28 -11.40
N ILE A 38 8.42 22.78 -11.45
CA ILE A 38 7.75 23.31 -10.27
C ILE A 38 7.47 22.18 -9.27
N ASP A 39 6.91 21.06 -9.73
CA ASP A 39 6.57 19.92 -8.87
C ASP A 39 7.84 19.36 -8.18
N ASP A 40 8.94 19.20 -8.94
CA ASP A 40 10.22 18.72 -8.43
C ASP A 40 10.77 19.65 -7.33
N LEU A 41 10.78 20.96 -7.57
CA LEU A 41 11.31 21.94 -6.61
C LEU A 41 10.43 22.13 -5.36
N VAL A 42 9.14 21.80 -5.44
CA VAL A 42 8.23 21.76 -4.29
C VAL A 42 8.52 20.52 -3.45
N ALA A 43 8.75 19.38 -4.10
CA ALA A 43 9.11 18.14 -3.40
C ALA A 43 10.46 18.24 -2.66
N GLU A 44 11.36 19.10 -3.13
CA GLU A 44 12.66 19.40 -2.51
C GLU A 44 12.61 20.62 -1.54
N ASP A 45 11.43 21.13 -1.19
CA ASP A 45 11.22 22.29 -0.30
C ASP A 45 11.94 23.60 -0.73
N VAL A 46 12.28 23.71 -2.03
CA VAL A 46 12.98 24.88 -2.59
C VAL A 46 12.01 26.02 -2.87
N ILE A 47 10.84 25.69 -3.41
CA ILE A 47 9.77 26.64 -3.72
C ILE A 47 8.45 26.18 -3.11
N ALA A 48 7.55 27.13 -2.86
CA ALA A 48 6.22 26.86 -2.35
C ALA A 48 5.17 27.69 -3.08
N GLY A 49 3.94 27.21 -3.12
CA GLY A 49 2.78 27.96 -3.61
C GLY A 49 2.16 28.84 -2.53
N PHE A 50 0.98 29.36 -2.84
CA PHE A 50 0.18 30.21 -1.97
C PHE A 50 -0.87 29.37 -1.22
N GLU A 51 -1.35 29.90 -0.10
CA GLU A 51 -2.36 29.24 0.75
C GLU A 51 -3.68 28.94 0.03
N ASP A 52 -3.95 29.65 -1.07
CA ASP A 52 -5.12 29.45 -1.94
C ASP A 52 -4.97 28.28 -2.92
N GLY A 53 -3.88 27.51 -2.86
CA GLY A 53 -3.61 26.37 -3.73
C GLY A 53 -3.11 26.74 -5.13
N THR A 54 -2.64 27.98 -5.33
CA THR A 54 -2.03 28.45 -6.58
C THR A 54 -0.51 28.56 -6.48
N PHE A 55 0.22 28.43 -7.59
CA PHE A 55 1.65 28.72 -7.68
C PHE A 55 1.93 30.10 -8.29
N ARG A 56 1.04 30.59 -9.15
CA ARG A 56 1.12 31.85 -9.90
C ARG A 56 2.35 31.92 -10.81
N PRO A 57 2.53 30.98 -11.76
CA PRO A 57 3.77 30.84 -12.53
C PRO A 57 4.13 32.08 -13.37
N TYR A 58 3.16 32.92 -13.75
CA TYR A 58 3.38 34.14 -14.53
C TYR A 58 3.67 35.39 -13.70
N THR A 59 3.72 35.28 -12.37
CA THR A 59 4.02 36.44 -11.50
C THR A 59 5.51 36.73 -11.50
N ASN A 60 5.87 38.02 -11.55
CA ASN A 60 7.26 38.47 -11.48
C ASN A 60 7.90 38.13 -10.13
N VAL A 61 9.18 37.75 -10.18
CA VAL A 61 9.98 37.40 -9.00
C VAL A 61 10.85 38.59 -8.59
N THR A 62 10.99 38.83 -7.28
CA THR A 62 11.93 39.83 -6.76
C THR A 62 13.33 39.24 -6.58
N ARG A 63 14.36 40.09 -6.52
CA ARG A 63 15.74 39.68 -6.25
C ARG A 63 15.86 38.87 -4.96
N GLY A 64 15.16 39.27 -3.90
CA GLY A 64 15.15 38.57 -2.62
C GLY A 64 14.50 37.19 -2.68
N GLN A 65 13.40 37.05 -3.44
CA GLN A 65 12.75 35.76 -3.64
C GLN A 65 13.63 34.78 -4.42
N PHE A 66 14.30 35.24 -5.48
CA PHE A 66 15.20 34.38 -6.25
C PHE A 66 16.41 33.92 -5.41
N LEU A 67 16.97 34.80 -4.58
CA LEU A 67 18.02 34.44 -3.62
C LEU A 67 17.54 33.39 -2.61
N ALA A 68 16.30 33.50 -2.12
CA ALA A 68 15.73 32.49 -1.23
C ALA A 68 15.66 31.11 -1.89
N TYR A 69 15.29 31.04 -3.18
CA TYR A 69 15.31 29.79 -3.93
C TYR A 69 16.72 29.21 -4.02
N LEU A 70 17.73 30.02 -4.36
CA LEU A 70 19.13 29.58 -4.42
C LEU A 70 19.66 29.08 -3.07
N VAL A 71 19.32 29.77 -1.99
CA VAL A 71 19.76 29.40 -0.63
C VAL A 71 19.21 28.04 -0.23
N ARG A 72 17.91 27.79 -0.49
CA ARG A 72 17.27 26.51 -0.20
C ARG A 72 17.79 25.41 -1.11
N ALA A 73 17.88 25.67 -2.42
CA ALA A 73 18.39 24.73 -3.41
C ALA A 73 19.81 24.23 -3.12
N LEU A 74 20.65 25.07 -2.50
CA LEU A 74 22.04 24.74 -2.18
C LEU A 74 22.27 24.30 -0.73
N ASP A 75 21.23 24.35 0.10
CA ASP A 75 21.25 24.17 1.56
C ASP A 75 22.36 24.99 2.24
N LEU A 76 22.32 26.32 2.04
CA LEU A 76 23.39 27.19 2.53
C LEU A 76 23.29 27.46 4.04
N PRO A 77 24.43 27.49 4.75
CA PRO A 77 24.44 27.80 6.17
C PRO A 77 23.99 29.24 6.44
N ALA A 78 23.44 29.46 7.63
CA ALA A 78 22.96 30.78 8.06
C ALA A 78 24.06 31.86 8.00
N GLY A 79 23.64 33.06 7.59
CA GLY A 79 24.48 34.25 7.54
C GLY A 79 24.50 35.04 8.84
N ASP A 80 25.59 35.79 9.03
CA ASP A 80 25.84 36.53 10.28
C ASP A 80 25.45 38.03 10.17
N SER A 81 25.16 38.51 8.95
CA SER A 81 24.66 39.87 8.70
C SER A 81 24.00 39.97 7.30
N ALA A 82 23.04 40.87 7.14
CA ALA A 82 22.42 41.21 5.85
C ALA A 82 22.88 42.59 5.32
N PHE A 83 22.17 43.14 4.34
CA PHE A 83 22.40 44.48 3.77
C PHE A 83 21.62 45.56 4.55
N LYS A 84 21.94 46.84 4.34
CA LYS A 84 21.34 47.94 5.14
C LYS A 84 19.83 48.05 4.98
N ASP A 85 19.30 47.68 3.82
CA ASP A 85 17.87 47.65 3.48
C ASP A 85 17.16 46.33 3.87
N VAL A 86 17.86 45.43 4.56
CA VAL A 86 17.32 44.14 5.03
C VAL A 86 17.61 43.98 6.52
N GLY A 87 16.70 44.49 7.35
CA GLY A 87 16.80 44.35 8.81
C GLY A 87 16.33 42.98 9.33
N PRO A 88 16.70 42.60 10.57
CA PRO A 88 16.32 41.31 11.18
C PRO A 88 14.81 41.03 11.26
N GLY A 89 13.96 42.05 11.14
CA GLY A 89 12.50 41.90 11.09
C GLY A 89 11.94 41.53 9.70
N SER A 90 12.77 41.47 8.66
CA SER A 90 12.34 41.02 7.33
C SER A 90 12.27 39.50 7.26
N THR A 91 11.21 38.97 6.65
CA THR A 91 11.08 37.52 6.39
C THR A 91 12.16 36.98 5.44
N LEU A 92 12.80 37.85 4.65
CA LEU A 92 13.90 37.49 3.75
C LEU A 92 15.29 37.63 4.41
N TYR A 93 15.36 38.07 5.67
CA TYR A 93 16.63 38.28 6.35
C TYR A 93 17.50 37.01 6.40
N PRO A 94 16.99 35.83 6.78
CA PRO A 94 17.82 34.63 6.88
C PRO A 94 18.47 34.25 5.55
N GLU A 95 17.68 34.21 4.48
CA GLU A 95 18.16 33.83 3.16
C GLU A 95 19.10 34.87 2.56
N ILE A 96 18.82 36.16 2.71
CA ILE A 96 19.71 37.21 2.19
C ILE A 96 21.02 37.25 2.95
N ALA A 97 21.00 37.03 4.27
CA ALA A 97 22.23 36.93 5.06
C ALA A 97 23.06 35.71 4.63
N ALA A 98 22.44 34.55 4.42
CA ALA A 98 23.11 33.34 3.94
C ALA A 98 23.72 33.56 2.55
N ALA A 99 22.95 34.12 1.61
CA ALA A 99 23.43 34.42 0.25
C ALA A 99 24.58 35.43 0.22
N LYS A 100 24.55 36.44 1.10
CA LYS A 100 25.65 37.41 1.26
C LYS A 100 26.91 36.73 1.78
N LYS A 101 26.79 35.91 2.82
CA LYS A 101 27.91 35.14 3.39
C LYS A 101 28.52 34.17 2.38
N ALA A 102 27.67 33.55 1.56
CA ALA A 102 28.09 32.67 0.47
C ALA A 102 28.60 33.42 -0.77
N GLY A 103 28.56 34.76 -0.81
CA GLY A 103 29.07 35.54 -1.94
C GLY A 103 28.20 35.49 -3.21
N ILE A 104 26.96 35.00 -3.14
CA ILE A 104 26.02 35.00 -4.27
C ILE A 104 25.59 36.42 -4.63
N ILE A 105 25.44 37.28 -3.62
CA ILE A 105 25.11 38.70 -3.78
C ILE A 105 26.16 39.59 -3.11
N ALA A 106 26.64 40.59 -3.86
CA ALA A 106 27.60 41.59 -3.37
C ALA A 106 26.95 42.89 -2.86
N GLY A 107 25.73 43.19 -3.33
CA GLY A 107 25.01 44.44 -3.06
C GLY A 107 25.53 45.65 -3.86
N THR A 108 24.91 46.81 -3.65
CA THR A 108 25.33 48.09 -4.25
C THR A 108 26.53 48.70 -3.49
N THR A 109 27.16 49.72 -4.07
CA THR A 109 28.22 50.51 -3.40
C THR A 109 27.76 51.19 -2.11
N GLU A 110 26.45 51.42 -1.96
CA GLU A 110 25.85 51.95 -0.73
C GLU A 110 25.58 50.87 0.33
N GLY A 111 25.75 49.59 -0.03
CA GLY A 111 25.53 48.43 0.81
C GLY A 111 24.07 47.96 0.84
N LEU A 112 23.36 48.06 -0.29
CA LEU A 112 21.95 47.66 -0.44
C LEU A 112 21.80 46.34 -1.22
N ALA A 113 20.85 45.49 -0.85
CA ALA A 113 20.49 44.26 -1.59
C ALA A 113 19.47 44.51 -2.70
N LEU A 114 18.59 45.49 -2.48
CA LEU A 114 17.40 45.79 -3.27
C LEU A 114 16.46 44.58 -3.37
N PRO A 115 16.02 43.98 -2.24
CA PRO A 115 15.37 42.66 -2.23
C PRO A 115 13.97 42.63 -2.85
N TYR A 116 13.32 43.79 -2.94
CA TYR A 116 11.95 43.93 -3.46
C TYR A 116 11.92 44.41 -4.92
N GLU A 117 13.08 44.72 -5.50
CA GLU A 117 13.17 45.02 -6.93
C GLU A 117 12.98 43.76 -7.76
N ALA A 118 12.35 43.91 -8.93
CA ALA A 118 12.15 42.83 -9.88
C ALA A 118 13.50 42.29 -10.38
N ILE A 119 13.64 40.96 -10.48
CA ILE A 119 14.89 40.36 -10.96
C ILE A 119 14.92 40.27 -12.48
N THR A 120 15.97 40.82 -13.10
CA THR A 120 16.18 40.72 -14.55
C THR A 120 16.86 39.42 -14.94
N ARG A 121 16.76 39.00 -16.21
CA ARG A 121 17.50 37.83 -16.72
C ARG A 121 19.01 37.98 -16.61
N SER A 122 19.55 39.19 -16.74
CA SER A 122 20.97 39.47 -16.47
C SER A 122 21.34 39.23 -15.01
N ASP A 123 20.48 39.62 -14.06
CA ASP A 123 20.71 39.36 -12.63
C ASP A 123 20.65 37.87 -12.31
N VAL A 124 19.68 37.14 -12.88
CA VAL A 124 19.58 35.69 -12.75
C VAL A 124 20.87 35.02 -13.20
N ALA A 125 21.41 35.39 -14.36
CA ALA A 125 22.66 34.82 -14.87
C ALA A 125 23.83 35.01 -13.91
N VAL A 126 23.98 36.21 -13.33
CA VAL A 126 25.04 36.52 -12.37
C VAL A 126 24.89 35.74 -11.07
N MET A 127 23.66 35.62 -10.55
CA MET A 127 23.41 34.89 -9.30
C MET A 127 23.58 33.38 -9.47
N LEU A 128 23.08 32.80 -10.56
CA LEU A 128 23.29 31.39 -10.91
C LEU A 128 24.77 31.08 -11.08
N ASP A 129 25.50 31.92 -11.79
CA ASP A 129 26.92 31.73 -12.02
C ASP A 129 27.70 31.68 -10.70
N ARG A 130 27.47 32.64 -9.80
CA ARG A 130 28.09 32.63 -8.47
C ARG A 130 27.69 31.41 -7.65
N ALA A 131 26.41 31.03 -7.69
CA ALA A 131 25.90 29.84 -7.03
C ALA A 131 26.60 28.56 -7.53
N MET A 132 26.79 28.41 -8.85
CA MET A 132 27.52 27.31 -9.46
C MET A 132 28.96 27.24 -8.95
N GLN A 133 29.67 28.39 -8.86
CA GLN A 133 31.06 28.42 -8.37
C GLN A 133 31.21 27.93 -6.91
N LEU A 134 30.14 27.88 -6.12
CA LEU A 134 30.19 27.34 -4.76
C LEU A 134 30.30 25.81 -4.71
N LYS A 135 29.93 25.13 -5.80
CA LYS A 135 29.94 23.66 -5.89
C LYS A 135 31.05 23.13 -6.80
N GLY A 136 31.87 23.99 -7.42
CA GLY A 136 32.99 23.58 -8.25
C GLY A 136 33.54 24.69 -9.14
N ASP A 137 34.50 24.37 -10.00
CA ASP A 137 35.06 25.29 -11.00
C ASP A 137 34.23 25.23 -12.28
N TYR A 138 33.36 26.22 -12.47
CA TYR A 138 32.47 26.33 -13.62
C TYR A 138 32.85 27.51 -14.52
N MET A 139 34.12 27.57 -14.95
CA MET A 139 34.66 28.75 -15.65
C MET A 139 34.56 28.71 -17.18
N ASN A 140 34.11 27.60 -17.78
CA ASN A 140 33.99 27.47 -19.23
C ASN A 140 32.90 28.37 -19.82
N ARG A 141 33.17 28.93 -21.00
CA ARG A 141 32.34 29.95 -21.66
C ARG A 141 31.92 29.51 -23.05
N ALA A 142 30.74 29.94 -23.47
CA ALA A 142 30.26 29.81 -24.84
C ALA A 142 30.14 31.21 -25.48
N PRO A 143 30.53 31.38 -26.75
CA PRO A 143 30.25 32.61 -27.48
C PRO A 143 28.74 32.88 -27.50
N LEU A 144 28.34 34.13 -27.23
CA LEU A 144 26.93 34.51 -27.27
C LEU A 144 26.50 34.77 -28.71
N SER A 145 25.61 33.94 -29.22
CA SER A 145 25.02 34.06 -30.56
C SER A 145 23.63 34.69 -30.55
N PHE A 146 23.19 35.26 -29.42
CA PHE A 146 21.88 35.90 -29.29
C PHE A 146 21.78 37.15 -30.15
N THR A 147 20.61 37.39 -30.74
CA THR A 147 20.34 38.53 -31.64
C THR A 147 20.48 39.89 -30.95
N ASP A 148 20.30 39.93 -29.64
CA ASP A 148 20.41 41.07 -28.75
C ASP A 148 21.63 41.00 -27.80
N ALA A 149 22.64 40.18 -28.11
CA ALA A 149 23.82 40.01 -27.23
C ALA A 149 24.54 41.33 -26.89
N LYS A 150 24.48 42.33 -27.78
CA LYS A 150 25.03 43.68 -27.57
C LYS A 150 24.34 44.49 -26.46
N GLU A 151 23.14 44.07 -26.04
CA GLU A 151 22.35 44.72 -24.98
C GLU A 151 22.68 44.16 -23.60
N ILE A 152 23.47 43.08 -23.53
CA ILE A 152 23.92 42.49 -22.26
C ILE A 152 25.00 43.38 -21.65
N GLY A 153 24.71 43.95 -20.49
CA GLY A 153 25.65 44.80 -19.77
C GLY A 153 26.94 44.05 -19.38
N GLY A 154 28.07 44.78 -19.37
CA GLY A 154 29.39 44.18 -19.09
C GLY A 154 29.49 43.44 -17.76
N TYR A 155 28.69 43.82 -16.76
CA TYR A 155 28.63 43.15 -15.46
C TYR A 155 28.09 41.70 -15.53
N ALA A 156 27.21 41.41 -16.48
CA ALA A 156 26.55 40.12 -16.63
C ALA A 156 27.13 39.29 -17.78
N TYR A 157 27.81 39.92 -18.75
CA TYR A 157 28.25 39.29 -20.00
C TYR A 157 28.97 37.95 -19.78
N ALA A 158 29.98 37.93 -18.93
CA ALA A 158 30.73 36.70 -18.65
C ALA A 158 29.90 35.61 -17.94
N SER A 159 28.95 36.01 -17.09
CA SER A 159 28.03 35.07 -16.45
C SER A 159 27.03 34.51 -17.46
N VAL A 160 26.56 35.32 -18.41
CA VAL A 160 25.70 34.82 -19.50
C VAL A 160 26.47 33.84 -20.39
N GLU A 161 27.74 34.10 -20.71
CA GLU A 161 28.59 33.15 -21.46
C GLU A 161 28.71 31.79 -20.74
N ARG A 162 28.91 31.79 -19.42
CA ARG A 162 29.00 30.57 -18.62
C ARG A 162 27.67 29.86 -18.49
N MET A 163 26.60 30.57 -18.14
CA MET A 163 25.28 29.97 -17.95
C MET A 163 24.69 29.45 -19.26
N THR A 164 25.07 30.04 -20.40
CA THR A 164 24.76 29.50 -21.74
C THR A 164 25.59 28.23 -22.01
N HIS A 165 26.90 28.23 -21.71
CA HIS A 165 27.76 27.05 -21.86
C HIS A 165 27.25 25.84 -21.08
N TYR A 166 26.83 26.03 -19.83
CA TYR A 166 26.34 24.95 -18.98
C TYR A 166 24.87 24.59 -19.19
N GLY A 167 24.17 25.27 -20.12
CA GLY A 167 22.78 24.97 -20.47
C GLY A 167 21.75 25.41 -19.42
N LEU A 168 22.11 26.34 -18.53
CA LEU A 168 21.20 26.87 -17.50
C LEU A 168 20.29 27.95 -18.07
N ILE A 169 20.79 28.74 -19.03
CA ILE A 169 20.01 29.78 -19.71
C ILE A 169 20.02 29.57 -21.23
N TYR A 170 18.83 29.65 -21.83
CA TYR A 170 18.61 29.66 -23.28
C TYR A 170 17.95 30.98 -23.72
N GLY A 171 18.13 31.33 -24.99
CA GLY A 171 17.40 32.41 -25.65
C GLY A 171 15.95 32.02 -25.97
N THR A 172 15.18 32.97 -26.49
CA THR A 172 13.83 32.73 -27.01
C THR A 172 13.86 31.92 -28.31
N ALA A 173 12.69 31.56 -28.84
CA ALA A 173 12.58 30.89 -30.14
C ALA A 173 13.20 31.71 -31.29
N GLU A 174 13.19 33.03 -31.17
CA GLU A 174 13.81 34.00 -32.09
C GLU A 174 15.30 34.26 -31.77
N ASN A 175 15.88 33.44 -30.88
CA ASN A 175 17.27 33.50 -30.46
C ASN A 175 17.65 34.84 -29.78
N ALA A 176 16.74 35.44 -29.00
CA ALA A 176 17.02 36.62 -28.16
C ALA A 176 17.23 36.24 -26.68
N PHE A 177 18.15 36.89 -25.98
CA PHE A 177 18.40 36.67 -24.55
C PHE A 177 17.45 37.47 -23.65
N LEU A 178 17.06 38.67 -24.08
CA LEU A 178 16.22 39.64 -23.37
C LEU A 178 16.80 40.08 -22.01
N PRO A 179 17.94 40.80 -21.98
CA PRO A 179 18.70 41.05 -20.74
C PRO A 179 17.92 41.80 -19.66
N SER A 180 17.01 42.70 -20.06
CA SER A 180 16.18 43.50 -19.13
C SER A 180 14.83 42.88 -18.81
N LYS A 181 14.49 41.71 -19.39
CA LYS A 181 13.22 41.04 -19.08
C LYS A 181 13.22 40.58 -17.63
N VAL A 182 12.13 40.88 -16.93
CA VAL A 182 11.89 40.39 -15.56
C VAL A 182 11.53 38.91 -15.61
N ALA A 183 12.13 38.11 -14.72
CA ALA A 183 11.82 36.69 -14.61
C ALA A 183 10.51 36.45 -13.86
N THR A 184 9.69 35.55 -14.39
CA THR A 184 8.47 35.06 -13.74
C THR A 184 8.78 33.87 -12.81
N ARG A 185 7.86 33.52 -11.91
CA ARG A 185 8.01 32.37 -10.99
C ARG A 185 8.25 31.05 -11.71
N GLY A 186 7.55 30.81 -12.82
CA GLY A 186 7.74 29.62 -13.65
C GLY A 186 9.11 29.59 -14.32
N GLU A 187 9.59 30.74 -14.83
CA GLU A 187 10.96 30.83 -15.38
C GLU A 187 12.02 30.65 -14.30
N SER A 188 11.83 31.25 -13.13
CA SER A 188 12.72 31.08 -11.98
C SER A 188 12.80 29.63 -11.53
N ALA A 189 11.67 28.91 -11.45
CA ALA A 189 11.65 27.48 -11.15
C ALA A 189 12.53 26.70 -12.16
N VAL A 190 12.38 26.96 -13.46
CA VAL A 190 13.18 26.28 -14.48
C VAL A 190 14.68 26.59 -14.38
N PHE A 191 15.06 27.83 -14.08
CA PHE A 191 16.47 28.19 -13.89
C PHE A 191 17.09 27.46 -12.69
N ILE A 192 16.38 27.41 -11.57
CA ILE A 192 16.83 26.75 -10.34
C ILE A 192 16.89 25.23 -10.55
N HIS A 193 15.86 24.64 -11.16
CA HIS A 193 15.80 23.22 -11.48
C HIS A 193 17.00 22.80 -12.34
N ARG A 194 17.26 23.50 -13.46
CA ARG A 194 18.42 23.22 -14.32
C ARG A 194 19.76 23.34 -13.59
N MET A 195 19.89 24.32 -12.69
CA MET A 195 21.08 24.44 -11.85
C MET A 195 21.23 23.23 -10.93
N MET A 196 20.17 22.87 -10.20
CA MET A 196 20.18 21.71 -9.32
C MET A 196 20.45 20.42 -10.11
N THR A 197 19.88 20.26 -11.30
CA THR A 197 20.17 19.15 -12.20
C THR A 197 21.63 19.09 -12.60
N LYS A 198 22.17 20.23 -13.06
CA LYS A 198 23.57 20.31 -13.48
C LYS A 198 24.55 19.99 -12.35
N LEU A 199 24.16 20.27 -11.12
CA LEU A 199 24.93 20.04 -9.91
C LEU A 199 24.65 18.68 -9.26
N GLY A 200 23.74 17.86 -9.80
CA GLY A 200 23.36 16.57 -9.20
C GLY A 200 22.62 16.70 -7.87
N LEU A 201 21.94 17.84 -7.63
CA LEU A 201 21.28 18.18 -6.37
C LEU A 201 19.81 17.79 -6.30
N LEU A 202 19.20 17.43 -7.43
CA LEU A 202 17.88 16.80 -7.40
C LEU A 202 18.05 15.34 -7.04
N ALA A 203 17.09 14.75 -6.33
CA ALA A 203 17.00 13.30 -6.15
C ALA A 203 17.03 12.53 -7.51
N GLY A 204 16.88 13.23 -8.65
CA GLY A 204 16.84 12.80 -10.06
C GLY A 204 18.14 12.78 -10.89
N ASP A 205 19.29 13.35 -10.46
CA ASP A 205 20.49 13.43 -11.31
C ASP A 205 21.72 12.57 -10.90
N LYS A 206 21.52 11.26 -10.82
CA LYS A 206 22.61 10.27 -10.97
C LYS A 206 22.61 9.84 -12.43
N GLU A 207 23.78 9.80 -13.07
CA GLU A 207 23.91 9.28 -14.43
C GLU A 207 23.15 7.93 -14.56
N PRO A 208 22.34 7.74 -15.61
CA PRO A 208 21.66 6.48 -15.84
C PRO A 208 22.67 5.33 -15.79
N ILE A 209 22.36 4.26 -15.05
CA ILE A 209 23.21 3.07 -15.09
C ILE A 209 23.15 2.54 -16.51
N GLU A 210 24.30 2.50 -17.20
CA GLU A 210 24.38 1.86 -18.50
C GLU A 210 23.93 0.40 -18.35
N ILE A 211 22.80 0.06 -18.99
CA ILE A 211 22.26 -1.30 -18.97
C ILE A 211 23.21 -2.16 -19.81
N PRO A 212 23.96 -3.10 -19.21
CA PRO A 212 24.94 -3.88 -19.94
C PRO A 212 24.23 -4.77 -20.95
N LYS A 213 24.76 -4.86 -22.18
CA LYS A 213 24.17 -5.76 -23.18
C LYS A 213 24.43 -7.22 -22.80
N PRO A 214 23.41 -8.11 -22.84
CA PRO A 214 23.61 -9.54 -22.61
C PRO A 214 24.72 -10.11 -23.51
N ALA A 215 25.61 -10.90 -22.91
CA ALA A 215 26.68 -11.58 -23.65
C ALA A 215 26.16 -12.74 -24.52
N ASP A 216 25.00 -13.29 -24.16
CA ASP A 216 24.31 -14.36 -24.85
C ASP A 216 22.78 -14.18 -24.71
N ASN A 217 22.03 -15.11 -25.32
CA ASN A 217 20.57 -15.11 -25.27
C ASN A 217 19.99 -15.81 -24.03
N GLN A 218 20.78 -16.12 -23.00
CA GLN A 218 20.30 -16.76 -21.76
C GLN A 218 19.93 -15.74 -20.68
N GLU A 219 20.10 -14.45 -20.97
CA GLU A 219 19.88 -13.36 -20.03
C GLU A 219 18.92 -12.33 -20.62
N VAL A 220 18.02 -11.86 -19.77
CA VAL A 220 17.11 -10.75 -20.07
C VAL A 220 17.31 -9.65 -19.04
N ILE A 221 17.10 -8.41 -19.48
CA ILE A 221 17.29 -7.25 -18.63
C ILE A 221 16.04 -6.38 -18.72
N VAL A 222 15.50 -6.07 -17.55
CA VAL A 222 14.25 -5.34 -17.39
C VAL A 222 14.53 -4.06 -16.59
N PRO A 223 14.33 -2.87 -17.17
CA PRO A 223 14.57 -1.61 -16.46
C PRO A 223 13.50 -1.38 -15.39
N VAL A 224 13.93 -1.18 -14.15
CA VAL A 224 13.08 -0.82 -13.00
C VAL A 224 12.77 0.66 -13.03
N ASN A 225 13.80 1.49 -13.18
CA ASN A 225 13.74 2.94 -13.36
C ASN A 225 14.97 3.36 -14.19
N ASP A 226 15.16 4.67 -14.37
CA ASP A 226 16.28 5.21 -15.17
C ASP A 226 17.66 4.81 -14.63
N ARG A 227 17.72 4.29 -13.41
CA ARG A 227 18.95 4.00 -12.68
C ARG A 227 19.02 2.58 -12.15
N GLN A 228 18.07 1.71 -12.46
CA GLN A 228 18.05 0.36 -11.90
C GLN A 228 17.45 -0.59 -12.91
N TYR A 229 18.00 -1.80 -12.96
CA TYR A 229 17.46 -2.86 -13.78
C TYR A 229 17.53 -4.18 -13.03
N VAL A 230 16.66 -5.11 -13.42
CA VAL A 230 16.67 -6.50 -12.98
C VAL A 230 17.22 -7.34 -14.13
N LYS A 231 18.18 -8.21 -13.81
CA LYS A 231 18.66 -9.24 -14.74
C LYS A 231 18.04 -10.57 -14.37
N VAL A 232 17.56 -11.32 -15.35
CA VAL A 232 17.22 -12.73 -15.16
C VAL A 232 18.05 -13.56 -16.12
N ARG A 233 18.91 -14.42 -15.57
CA ARG A 233 19.85 -15.25 -16.33
C ARG A 233 19.57 -16.73 -16.07
N MET A 234 19.46 -17.53 -17.12
CA MET A 234 19.49 -18.99 -17.01
C MET A 234 20.91 -19.46 -16.68
N ASN A 235 21.05 -20.26 -15.64
CA ASN A 235 22.34 -20.86 -15.25
C ASN A 235 22.65 -22.13 -16.05
N SER A 236 21.62 -22.72 -16.67
CA SER A 236 21.74 -23.92 -17.49
C SER A 236 22.04 -23.57 -18.95
N ARG A 237 23.12 -24.14 -19.50
CA ARG A 237 23.51 -23.91 -20.90
C ARG A 237 22.43 -24.42 -21.87
N GLY A 238 22.23 -23.69 -22.96
CA GLY A 238 21.36 -24.10 -24.07
C GLY A 238 19.88 -23.79 -23.85
N VAL A 239 19.54 -23.04 -22.81
CA VAL A 239 18.16 -22.59 -22.53
C VAL A 239 18.07 -21.08 -22.73
N PRO A 240 17.90 -20.59 -23.97
CA PRO A 240 17.74 -19.16 -24.21
C PRO A 240 16.44 -18.62 -23.61
N LEU A 241 16.40 -17.31 -23.35
CA LEU A 241 15.20 -16.56 -23.00
C LEU A 241 14.86 -15.65 -24.18
N THR A 242 13.80 -16.01 -24.91
CA THR A 242 13.40 -15.27 -26.10
C THR A 242 12.24 -14.35 -25.75
N TYR A 243 12.37 -13.04 -26.00
CA TYR A 243 11.28 -12.09 -25.79
C TYR A 243 10.01 -12.54 -26.51
N SER A 244 8.88 -12.48 -25.79
CA SER A 244 7.56 -12.80 -26.33
C SER A 244 6.75 -11.52 -26.51
N ARG A 245 6.49 -10.81 -25.42
CA ARG A 245 5.71 -9.56 -25.41
C ARG A 245 5.92 -8.78 -24.12
N SER A 246 5.42 -7.55 -24.12
CA SER A 246 5.21 -6.77 -22.92
C SER A 246 3.79 -6.21 -22.89
N SER A 247 3.28 -5.97 -21.69
CA SER A 247 2.01 -5.30 -21.45
C SER A 247 2.09 -4.50 -20.16
N SER A 248 1.13 -3.61 -19.96
CA SER A 248 0.99 -2.85 -18.73
C SER A 248 -0.45 -2.80 -18.26
N GLU A 249 -0.68 -2.92 -16.97
CA GLU A 249 -2.01 -2.89 -16.35
C GLU A 249 -1.98 -1.96 -15.14
N LYS A 250 -2.92 -1.01 -15.08
CA LYS A 250 -3.03 -0.06 -13.97
C LYS A 250 -3.93 -0.63 -12.88
N HIS A 251 -3.51 -0.50 -11.63
CA HIS A 251 -4.22 -0.94 -10.44
C HIS A 251 -4.30 0.21 -9.42
N ILE A 252 -5.28 1.11 -9.60
CA ILE A 252 -5.50 2.30 -8.77
C ILE A 252 -4.25 3.20 -8.67
N LEU A 253 -3.41 3.02 -7.63
CA LEU A 253 -2.16 3.74 -7.38
C LEU A 253 -0.89 2.95 -7.72
N SER A 254 -1.03 1.83 -8.42
CA SER A 254 0.10 1.07 -8.93
C SER A 254 -0.08 0.72 -10.40
N THR A 255 0.99 0.30 -11.05
CA THR A 255 0.96 -0.18 -12.44
C THR A 255 1.91 -1.35 -12.59
N ASP A 256 1.37 -2.47 -13.06
CA ASP A 256 2.13 -3.66 -13.41
C ASP A 256 2.66 -3.50 -14.83
N TYR A 257 3.96 -3.72 -15.02
CA TYR A 257 4.60 -3.87 -16.32
C TYR A 257 5.07 -5.31 -16.45
N HIS A 258 4.43 -6.06 -17.35
CA HIS A 258 4.75 -7.45 -17.62
C HIS A 258 5.73 -7.56 -18.78
N TYR A 259 6.77 -8.37 -18.58
CA TYR A 259 7.73 -8.75 -19.59
C TYR A 259 7.73 -10.28 -19.69
N ASP A 260 7.09 -10.79 -20.74
CA ASP A 260 6.93 -12.22 -21.00
C ASP A 260 8.01 -12.71 -21.97
N TYR A 261 8.62 -13.85 -21.63
CA TYR A 261 9.66 -14.52 -22.41
C TYR A 261 9.35 -16.01 -22.55
N HIS A 262 9.69 -16.58 -23.69
CA HIS A 262 9.77 -18.02 -23.88
C HIS A 262 11.04 -18.55 -23.23
N MET A 263 10.91 -19.61 -22.42
CA MET A 263 12.05 -20.39 -21.94
C MET A 263 12.41 -21.44 -22.99
N GLY A 264 13.62 -21.39 -23.52
CA GLY A 264 14.01 -22.13 -24.72
C GLY A 264 13.73 -21.36 -26.01
N TYR A 265 13.87 -22.03 -27.15
CA TYR A 265 13.59 -21.44 -28.46
C TYR A 265 12.08 -21.22 -28.64
N ALA A 266 11.69 -20.07 -29.18
CA ALA A 266 10.27 -19.72 -29.39
C ALA A 266 9.50 -20.74 -30.25
N SER A 267 10.17 -21.46 -31.15
CA SER A 267 9.56 -22.52 -31.97
C SER A 267 9.20 -23.78 -31.18
N ASN A 268 9.82 -23.99 -30.02
CA ASN A 268 9.56 -25.13 -29.14
C ASN A 268 9.86 -24.75 -27.67
N PRO A 269 9.00 -23.92 -27.04
CA PRO A 269 9.26 -23.42 -25.71
C PRO A 269 9.17 -24.53 -24.67
N LEU A 270 10.18 -24.62 -23.80
CA LEU A 270 10.21 -25.49 -22.63
C LEU A 270 9.29 -24.99 -21.51
N GLY A 271 8.87 -23.74 -21.59
CA GLY A 271 8.14 -23.03 -20.55
C GLY A 271 8.11 -21.52 -20.83
N SER A 272 7.84 -20.74 -19.80
CA SER A 272 7.82 -19.28 -19.86
C SER A 272 8.47 -18.66 -18.64
N LEU A 273 9.04 -17.48 -18.83
CA LEU A 273 9.45 -16.56 -17.78
C LEU A 273 8.58 -15.31 -17.89
N ARG A 274 7.99 -14.87 -16.79
CA ARG A 274 7.44 -13.53 -16.64
C ARG A 274 8.20 -12.77 -15.57
N VAL A 275 8.64 -11.57 -15.91
CA VAL A 275 9.07 -10.56 -14.94
C VAL A 275 7.97 -9.50 -14.89
N THR A 276 7.42 -9.26 -13.72
CA THR A 276 6.45 -8.18 -13.50
C THR A 276 7.09 -7.12 -12.60
N LEU A 277 7.06 -5.88 -13.07
CA LEU A 277 7.40 -4.71 -12.25
C LEU A 277 6.11 -4.01 -11.84
N ARG A 278 5.71 -4.14 -10.58
CA ARG A 278 4.58 -3.38 -10.02
C ARG A 278 5.13 -2.10 -9.41
N LYS A 279 5.00 -1.01 -10.16
CA LYS A 279 5.44 0.33 -9.74
C LYS A 279 4.35 0.97 -8.92
N LEU A 280 4.68 1.44 -7.72
CA LEU A 280 3.78 2.15 -6.81
C LEU A 280 3.90 3.66 -7.03
N ASP A 281 2.86 4.40 -6.63
CA ASP A 281 2.79 5.86 -6.73
C ASP A 281 3.93 6.58 -5.98
N ASN A 282 4.44 5.97 -4.91
CA ASN A 282 5.52 6.51 -4.11
C ASN A 282 6.92 6.30 -4.71
N GLY A 283 7.03 5.68 -5.89
CA GLY A 283 8.29 5.38 -6.59
C GLY A 283 8.87 3.99 -6.31
N ASP A 284 8.37 3.26 -5.32
CA ASP A 284 8.85 1.91 -5.01
C ASP A 284 8.34 0.90 -6.04
N THR A 285 9.09 -0.19 -6.22
CA THR A 285 8.74 -1.21 -7.21
C THR A 285 8.84 -2.60 -6.63
N PHE A 286 7.74 -3.36 -6.66
CA PHE A 286 7.82 -4.80 -6.52
C PHE A 286 8.32 -5.41 -7.82
N VAL A 287 9.28 -6.31 -7.70
CA VAL A 287 9.81 -7.15 -8.77
C VAL A 287 9.34 -8.57 -8.52
N PHE A 288 8.42 -9.07 -9.34
CA PHE A 288 7.98 -10.46 -9.30
C PHE A 288 8.59 -11.24 -10.46
N THR A 289 9.05 -12.46 -10.19
CA THR A 289 9.54 -13.38 -11.24
C THR A 289 8.78 -14.69 -11.16
N LYS A 290 8.26 -15.16 -12.30
CA LYS A 290 7.51 -16.41 -12.42
C LYS A 290 8.05 -17.24 -13.57
N PHE A 291 8.63 -18.39 -13.26
CA PHE A 291 8.98 -19.42 -14.23
C PHE A 291 7.90 -20.49 -14.26
N THR A 292 7.32 -20.78 -15.43
CA THR A 292 6.43 -21.93 -15.63
C THR A 292 7.14 -22.94 -16.52
N HIS A 293 7.41 -24.15 -16.02
CA HIS A 293 8.09 -25.18 -16.80
C HIS A 293 7.17 -26.36 -17.11
N ASN A 294 7.07 -26.71 -18.39
CA ASN A 294 6.13 -27.73 -18.87
C ASN A 294 6.76 -29.10 -19.10
N ALA A 295 8.10 -29.21 -19.10
CA ALA A 295 8.81 -30.48 -19.31
C ALA A 295 9.22 -31.13 -17.98
N ASP A 296 9.95 -32.25 -18.04
CA ASP A 296 10.34 -33.05 -16.87
C ASP A 296 11.71 -32.70 -16.28
N ASN A 297 12.50 -31.86 -16.96
CA ASN A 297 13.86 -31.51 -16.53
C ASN A 297 13.84 -30.45 -15.41
N THR A 298 14.98 -30.30 -14.73
CA THR A 298 15.17 -29.21 -13.77
C THR A 298 16.28 -28.29 -14.25
N TYR A 299 16.02 -26.99 -14.20
CA TYR A 299 16.98 -25.94 -14.52
C TYR A 299 17.18 -25.02 -13.32
N SER A 300 18.10 -24.07 -13.44
CA SER A 300 18.22 -22.98 -12.49
C SER A 300 18.39 -21.65 -13.22
N ALA A 301 17.96 -20.59 -12.55
CA ALA A 301 18.06 -19.22 -13.02
C ALA A 301 18.44 -18.32 -11.84
N THR A 302 19.03 -17.17 -12.15
CA THR A 302 19.39 -16.15 -11.17
C THR A 302 18.73 -14.84 -11.53
N VAL A 303 18.00 -14.25 -10.59
CA VAL A 303 17.44 -12.90 -10.66
C VAL A 303 18.39 -11.98 -9.90
N SER A 304 19.06 -11.06 -10.60
CA SER A 304 20.06 -10.16 -10.01
C SER A 304 19.65 -8.70 -10.12
N MET A 305 19.90 -7.95 -9.04
CA MET A 305 19.68 -6.52 -8.91
C MET A 305 21.02 -5.86 -8.56
N PRO A 306 21.76 -5.37 -9.56
CA PRO A 306 22.99 -4.62 -9.32
C PRO A 306 22.65 -3.16 -8.98
N PHE A 307 23.26 -2.68 -7.90
CA PHE A 307 23.24 -1.30 -7.45
C PHE A 307 24.64 -0.75 -7.68
N VAL A 308 24.84 0.08 -8.69
CA VAL A 308 26.15 0.71 -8.95
C VAL A 308 26.36 1.91 -8.04
N GLN A 309 27.60 2.40 -7.99
CA GLN A 309 28.00 3.50 -7.10
C GLN A 309 27.72 3.19 -5.63
N SER A 310 27.93 1.93 -5.23
CA SER A 310 27.77 1.45 -3.86
C SER A 310 29.00 0.67 -3.42
N ASP A 311 29.53 1.02 -2.25
CA ASP A 311 30.75 0.48 -1.65
C ASP A 311 30.47 -0.31 -0.36
N GLY A 312 29.20 -0.54 -0.02
CA GLY A 312 28.83 -1.32 1.15
C GLY A 312 27.37 -1.73 1.20
N TYR A 313 27.06 -2.65 2.10
CA TYR A 313 25.69 -3.05 2.39
C TYR A 313 25.52 -3.53 3.84
N SER A 314 24.27 -3.63 4.28
CA SER A 314 23.87 -4.35 5.50
C SER A 314 22.58 -5.11 5.26
N LEU A 315 22.42 -6.28 5.88
CA LEU A 315 21.21 -7.09 5.76
C LEU A 315 20.63 -7.35 7.15
N ALA A 316 19.45 -6.78 7.42
CA ALA A 316 18.69 -7.08 8.62
C ALA A 316 17.71 -8.23 8.34
N LYS A 317 17.86 -9.37 9.01
CA LYS A 317 17.06 -10.56 8.72
C LYS A 317 15.91 -10.72 9.70
N TYR A 318 14.81 -11.27 9.22
CA TYR A 318 13.74 -11.76 10.09
C TYR A 318 14.26 -12.84 11.05
N SER A 319 15.13 -13.74 10.57
CA SER A 319 15.71 -14.82 11.40
C SER A 319 16.50 -14.34 12.61
N ASP A 320 16.98 -13.09 12.60
CA ASP A 320 17.70 -12.51 13.73
C ASP A 320 16.75 -12.14 14.88
N GLN A 321 15.44 -12.09 14.61
CA GLN A 321 14.39 -11.78 15.58
C GLN A 321 13.70 -13.04 16.14
N GLY A 322 13.99 -14.23 15.60
CA GLY A 322 13.44 -15.50 16.06
C GLY A 322 13.20 -16.49 14.92
N THR A 323 12.60 -17.62 15.28
CA THR A 323 12.21 -18.69 14.35
C THR A 323 10.71 -18.93 14.44
N ILE A 324 10.08 -19.27 13.32
CA ILE A 324 8.69 -19.71 13.30
C ILE A 324 8.61 -21.09 13.94
N VAL A 325 7.68 -21.25 14.88
CA VAL A 325 7.28 -22.56 15.39
C VAL A 325 6.04 -22.97 14.60
N GLN A 326 6.21 -23.92 13.69
CA GLN A 326 5.11 -24.42 12.88
C GLN A 326 4.23 -25.34 13.73
N GLU A 327 2.99 -24.93 13.94
CA GLU A 327 1.99 -25.66 14.70
C GLU A 327 0.95 -26.25 13.76
N HIS A 328 0.37 -27.37 14.16
CA HIS A 328 -0.71 -28.00 13.41
C HIS A 328 -2.04 -27.31 13.71
N HIS A 329 -2.66 -26.71 12.69
CA HIS A 329 -4.02 -26.19 12.76
C HIS A 329 -5.04 -27.25 12.35
N ASN A 330 -6.20 -27.30 13.03
CA ASN A 330 -7.22 -28.31 12.75
C ASN A 330 -7.87 -28.17 11.36
N VAL A 331 -7.92 -26.94 10.83
CA VAL A 331 -8.53 -26.62 9.53
C VAL A 331 -7.52 -26.62 8.37
N PHE A 332 -6.34 -26.02 8.58
CA PHE A 332 -5.34 -25.80 7.52
C PHE A 332 -4.19 -26.82 7.56
N GLY A 333 -4.08 -27.60 8.65
CA GLY A 333 -2.91 -28.41 8.90
C GLY A 333 -1.70 -27.57 9.28
N VAL A 334 -0.53 -27.99 8.81
CA VAL A 334 0.71 -27.22 8.94
C VAL A 334 0.85 -26.28 7.74
N ASP A 335 1.02 -24.99 8.02
CA ASP A 335 1.50 -24.01 7.06
C ASP A 335 3.04 -24.03 7.10
N GLU A 336 3.66 -24.43 5.98
CA GLU A 336 5.13 -24.51 5.91
C GLU A 336 5.75 -23.21 5.41
N THR A 337 4.94 -22.23 5.00
CA THR A 337 5.45 -20.93 4.58
C THR A 337 5.99 -20.14 5.75
N SER A 338 6.93 -19.25 5.44
CA SER A 338 7.65 -18.49 6.44
C SER A 338 7.77 -17.02 6.05
N HIS A 339 8.53 -16.28 6.84
CA HIS A 339 8.75 -14.86 6.64
C HIS A 339 9.68 -14.58 5.43
N PRO A 340 9.69 -13.34 4.91
CA PRO A 340 10.70 -12.88 3.95
C PRO A 340 12.13 -13.02 4.49
N ILE A 341 13.15 -12.85 3.64
CA ILE A 341 14.55 -12.94 4.07
C ILE A 341 14.89 -11.77 5.01
N GLY A 342 14.59 -10.54 4.58
CA GLY A 342 14.93 -9.33 5.32
C GLY A 342 15.12 -8.11 4.44
N VAL A 343 15.56 -7.01 5.06
CA VAL A 343 15.86 -5.73 4.38
C VAL A 343 17.36 -5.64 4.12
N LEU A 344 17.71 -5.62 2.85
CA LEU A 344 19.05 -5.26 2.39
C LEU A 344 19.13 -3.75 2.20
N SER A 345 19.98 -3.08 2.97
CA SER A 345 20.30 -1.65 2.78
C SER A 345 21.64 -1.54 2.05
N VAL A 346 21.60 -0.98 0.84
CA VAL A 346 22.79 -0.71 0.00
C VAL A 346 23.32 0.68 0.31
N LYS A 347 24.65 0.84 0.34
CA LYS A 347 25.32 2.04 0.85
C LYS A 347 26.39 2.58 -0.10
N ASN A 348 26.57 3.89 -0.03
CA ASN A 348 27.73 4.61 -0.54
C ASN A 348 28.32 5.42 0.62
N GLY A 349 29.47 5.01 1.13
CA GLY A 349 29.98 5.43 2.43
C GLY A 349 29.02 5.07 3.56
N SER A 350 28.59 6.07 4.34
CA SER A 350 27.61 5.90 5.42
C SER A 350 26.15 6.04 4.96
N ALA A 351 25.91 6.60 3.77
CA ALA A 351 24.56 6.88 3.28
C ALA A 351 23.93 5.62 2.70
N VAL A 352 22.68 5.32 3.11
CA VAL A 352 21.86 4.31 2.44
C VAL A 352 21.33 4.90 1.14
N THR A 353 21.64 4.26 0.02
CA THR A 353 21.18 4.71 -1.31
C THR A 353 19.93 3.99 -1.76
N ASN A 354 19.75 2.74 -1.30
CA ASN A 354 18.61 1.89 -1.67
C ASN A 354 18.33 0.87 -0.56
N GLU A 355 17.06 0.47 -0.47
CA GLU A 355 16.66 -0.70 0.31
C GLU A 355 15.90 -1.70 -0.54
N VAL A 356 16.12 -2.99 -0.26
CA VAL A 356 15.40 -4.10 -0.88
C VAL A 356 14.82 -4.99 0.20
N MET A 357 13.49 -5.10 0.27
CA MET A 357 12.88 -6.22 0.99
C MET A 357 12.95 -7.46 0.10
N MET A 358 13.70 -8.46 0.53
CA MET A 358 13.90 -9.69 -0.25
C MET A 358 12.93 -10.77 0.20
N GLY A 359 12.08 -11.23 -0.73
CA GLY A 359 11.23 -12.40 -0.57
C GLY A 359 12.01 -13.72 -0.68
N LYS A 360 11.31 -14.84 -0.53
CA LYS A 360 11.85 -16.18 -0.77
C LYS A 360 11.42 -16.71 -2.14
N ASN A 361 12.01 -17.84 -2.52
CA ASN A 361 11.64 -18.60 -3.70
C ASN A 361 10.65 -19.68 -3.32
N TYR A 362 9.62 -19.85 -4.14
CA TYR A 362 8.56 -20.84 -3.94
C TYR A 362 8.42 -21.70 -5.19
N VAL A 363 8.48 -23.02 -5.03
CA VAL A 363 8.27 -23.99 -6.11
C VAL A 363 6.95 -24.70 -5.84
N SER A 364 6.05 -24.73 -6.83
CA SER A 364 4.76 -25.41 -6.70
C SER A 364 4.27 -26.07 -7.97
N LEU A 365 3.41 -27.07 -7.78
CA LEU A 365 2.68 -27.73 -8.85
C LEU A 365 1.26 -27.13 -8.97
N PRO A 366 0.85 -26.60 -10.13
CA PRO A 366 -0.54 -26.20 -10.33
C PRO A 366 -1.44 -27.45 -10.36
N LYS A 367 -2.58 -27.38 -9.67
CA LYS A 367 -3.60 -28.45 -9.63
C LYS A 367 -4.97 -27.88 -9.92
N GLN A 368 -5.77 -28.67 -10.64
CA GLN A 368 -7.12 -28.31 -11.02
C GLN A 368 -8.06 -29.51 -10.87
N GLN A 369 -9.30 -29.23 -10.52
CA GLN A 369 -10.42 -30.17 -10.56
C GLN A 369 -11.50 -29.57 -11.47
N LYS A 370 -11.84 -30.27 -12.55
CA LYS A 370 -12.93 -29.88 -13.45
C LYS A 370 -14.23 -30.55 -13.03
N TYR A 371 -15.34 -29.82 -13.06
CA TYR A 371 -16.67 -30.31 -12.73
C TYR A 371 -17.52 -30.53 -13.99
N SER A 372 -18.66 -31.21 -13.83
CA SER A 372 -19.56 -31.58 -14.93
C SER A 372 -20.24 -30.38 -15.59
N ASP A 373 -20.39 -29.27 -14.87
CA ASP A 373 -20.89 -27.98 -15.38
C ASP A 373 -19.80 -27.17 -16.13
N GLY A 374 -18.60 -27.74 -16.26
CA GLY A 374 -17.47 -27.11 -16.94
C GLY A 374 -16.65 -26.16 -16.07
N THR A 375 -17.09 -25.85 -14.84
CA THR A 375 -16.31 -25.00 -13.94
C THR A 375 -15.09 -25.74 -13.39
N VAL A 376 -14.13 -24.97 -12.88
CA VAL A 376 -12.84 -25.47 -12.43
C VAL A 376 -12.53 -24.93 -11.05
N SER A 377 -12.11 -25.82 -10.16
CA SER A 377 -11.42 -25.48 -8.93
C SER A 377 -9.91 -25.52 -9.14
N SER A 378 -9.18 -24.52 -8.66
CA SER A 378 -7.72 -24.39 -8.88
C SER A 378 -6.96 -24.12 -7.58
N LEU A 379 -5.78 -24.72 -7.46
CA LEU A 379 -4.83 -24.43 -6.38
C LEU A 379 -3.37 -24.71 -6.80
N ARG A 380 -2.43 -24.43 -5.90
CA ARG A 380 -0.99 -24.69 -6.01
C ARG A 380 -0.58 -25.66 -4.90
N VAL A 381 0.17 -26.71 -5.22
CA VAL A 381 0.78 -27.58 -4.20
C VAL A 381 2.20 -27.09 -3.97
N LEU A 382 2.49 -26.58 -2.77
CA LEU A 382 3.84 -26.13 -2.40
C LEU A 382 4.75 -27.35 -2.28
N GLU A 383 5.81 -27.37 -3.10
CA GLU A 383 6.87 -28.39 -3.04
C GLU A 383 8.02 -27.91 -2.17
N LYS A 384 8.37 -26.62 -2.27
CA LYS A 384 9.50 -26.05 -1.54
C LYS A 384 9.43 -24.54 -1.41
N GLU A 385 9.73 -24.03 -0.23
CA GLU A 385 10.14 -22.63 0.01
C GLU A 385 11.63 -22.59 0.39
N TYR A 386 12.39 -21.63 -0.13
CA TYR A 386 13.79 -21.45 0.25
C TYR A 386 14.29 -20.02 -0.05
N ALA A 387 15.23 -19.54 0.77
CA ALA A 387 15.77 -18.18 0.63
C ALA A 387 16.61 -18.01 -0.64
N GLY A 388 17.51 -18.96 -0.93
CA GLY A 388 18.30 -19.02 -2.17
C GLY A 388 18.82 -17.66 -2.65
N TYR A 389 19.60 -16.94 -1.84
CA TYR A 389 20.13 -15.63 -2.21
C TYR A 389 21.64 -15.54 -2.04
N ASP A 390 22.25 -14.59 -2.74
CA ASP A 390 23.65 -14.21 -2.63
C ASP A 390 23.78 -12.69 -2.74
N ILE A 391 24.70 -12.09 -2.00
CA ILE A 391 24.99 -10.65 -2.08
C ILE A 391 26.50 -10.50 -2.30
N THR A 392 26.87 -9.93 -3.44
CA THR A 392 28.26 -9.69 -3.79
C THR A 392 28.54 -8.21 -3.86
N GLN A 393 29.80 -7.84 -3.62
CA GLN A 393 30.28 -6.47 -3.77
C GLN A 393 31.57 -6.49 -4.57
N ALA A 394 31.56 -5.86 -5.74
CA ALA A 394 32.72 -5.73 -6.61
C ALA A 394 32.61 -4.46 -7.45
N ASN A 395 33.73 -3.82 -7.77
CA ASN A 395 33.80 -2.67 -8.69
C ASN A 395 32.77 -1.56 -8.36
N ASN A 396 32.69 -1.17 -7.08
CA ASN A 396 31.73 -0.16 -6.60
C ASN A 396 30.26 -0.49 -6.94
N THR A 397 29.92 -1.78 -6.94
CA THR A 397 28.58 -2.29 -7.21
C THR A 397 28.25 -3.38 -6.19
N VAL A 398 27.13 -3.24 -5.51
CA VAL A 398 26.52 -4.29 -4.69
C VAL A 398 25.48 -4.99 -5.55
N THR A 399 25.54 -6.31 -5.66
CA THR A 399 24.55 -7.09 -6.42
C THR A 399 23.82 -8.06 -5.50
N ALA A 400 22.51 -7.86 -5.36
CA ALA A 400 21.63 -8.83 -4.71
C ALA A 400 21.15 -9.84 -5.75
N SER A 401 21.29 -11.13 -5.47
CA SER A 401 20.89 -12.21 -6.39
C SER A 401 19.96 -13.19 -5.70
N MET A 402 18.85 -13.54 -6.34
CA MET A 402 17.94 -14.62 -5.96
C MET A 402 18.13 -15.79 -6.93
N ASN A 403 18.64 -16.90 -6.43
CA ASN A 403 18.89 -18.13 -7.15
C ASN A 403 17.66 -19.04 -7.09
N MET A 404 17.06 -19.27 -8.25
CA MET A 404 15.84 -20.04 -8.44
C MET A 404 16.15 -21.41 -9.03
N THR A 405 15.47 -22.43 -8.53
CA THR A 405 15.30 -23.75 -9.17
C THR A 405 14.02 -23.72 -9.99
N VAL A 406 14.10 -24.12 -11.26
CA VAL A 406 12.98 -24.25 -12.20
C VAL A 406 12.71 -25.74 -12.40
N GLN A 407 11.82 -26.30 -11.58
CA GLN A 407 11.53 -27.73 -11.57
C GLN A 407 10.52 -28.10 -12.69
N GLY A 408 10.66 -29.31 -13.23
CA GLY A 408 9.75 -29.89 -14.21
C GLY A 408 8.29 -29.89 -13.76
N LYS A 409 7.38 -29.50 -14.66
CA LYS A 409 5.93 -29.40 -14.44
C LYS A 409 5.53 -28.47 -13.30
N ALA A 410 6.45 -27.65 -12.80
CA ALA A 410 6.26 -26.76 -11.67
C ALA A 410 6.29 -25.29 -12.12
N ILE A 411 5.89 -24.43 -11.19
CA ILE A 411 6.10 -22.99 -11.27
C ILE A 411 7.03 -22.58 -10.13
N SER A 412 7.98 -21.73 -10.46
CA SER A 412 8.90 -21.13 -9.51
C SER A 412 8.66 -19.63 -9.46
N ASP A 413 8.27 -19.14 -8.29
CA ASP A 413 7.94 -17.75 -8.02
C ASP A 413 8.97 -17.13 -7.07
N SER A 414 9.35 -15.87 -7.30
CA SER A 414 10.14 -15.06 -6.38
C SER A 414 9.67 -13.61 -6.43
N TRP A 415 9.97 -12.86 -5.36
CA TRP A 415 9.62 -11.45 -5.28
C TRP A 415 10.64 -10.66 -4.48
N ALA A 416 10.78 -9.38 -4.80
CA ALA A 416 11.46 -8.40 -3.96
C ALA A 416 10.79 -7.03 -4.11
N LEU A 417 10.96 -6.14 -3.15
CA LEU A 417 10.49 -4.76 -3.20
C LEU A 417 11.69 -3.84 -3.12
N VAL A 418 11.89 -3.02 -4.15
CA VAL A 418 13.01 -2.09 -4.30
C VAL A 418 12.53 -0.68 -4.01
N SER A 419 13.29 0.04 -3.17
CA SER A 419 13.06 1.43 -2.78
C SER A 419 14.39 2.21 -2.82
N ASP A 420 14.33 3.48 -3.19
CA ASP A 420 15.45 4.43 -3.03
C ASP A 420 15.43 5.14 -1.66
N LYS A 421 14.36 4.93 -0.88
CA LYS A 421 14.19 5.43 0.49
C LYS A 421 14.15 4.30 1.51
N PRO A 422 14.39 4.58 2.80
CA PRO A 422 14.21 3.59 3.86
C PRO A 422 12.78 3.02 3.90
N LEU A 423 12.65 1.71 3.99
CA LEU A 423 11.40 0.97 4.06
C LEU A 423 10.73 1.06 5.43
N PHE A 424 11.52 1.28 6.49
CA PHE A 424 11.05 1.48 7.85
C PHE A 424 11.58 2.79 8.40
N LYS A 425 10.78 3.49 9.20
CA LYS A 425 11.18 4.75 9.84
C LYS A 425 12.32 4.57 10.83
N SER A 426 12.41 3.40 11.45
CA SER A 426 13.46 3.08 12.42
C SER A 426 13.74 1.58 12.47
N GLU A 427 14.91 1.24 13.01
CA GLU A 427 15.24 -0.14 13.34
C GLU A 427 14.27 -0.74 14.39
N SER A 428 13.75 0.07 15.31
CA SER A 428 12.79 -0.38 16.33
C SER A 428 11.49 -0.86 15.70
N THR A 429 10.87 -0.05 14.83
CA THR A 429 9.62 -0.41 14.15
C THR A 429 9.82 -1.60 13.22
N ARG A 430 10.94 -1.66 12.49
CA ARG A 430 11.34 -2.85 11.70
C ARG A 430 11.41 -4.12 12.55
N ASN A 431 12.14 -4.09 13.67
CA ASN A 431 12.34 -5.27 14.51
C ASN A 431 11.04 -5.69 15.21
N GLN A 432 10.18 -4.74 15.60
CA GLN A 432 8.83 -5.05 16.11
C GLN A 432 7.98 -5.74 15.05
N TRP A 433 7.97 -5.22 13.83
CA TRP A 433 7.27 -5.85 12.71
C TRP A 433 7.79 -7.25 12.41
N PHE A 434 9.11 -7.44 12.42
CA PHE A 434 9.73 -8.74 12.19
C PHE A 434 9.32 -9.76 13.25
N LYS A 435 9.37 -9.38 14.54
CA LYS A 435 8.91 -10.24 15.65
C LYS A 435 7.43 -10.59 15.51
N ARG A 436 6.60 -9.61 15.18
CA ARG A 436 5.16 -9.82 14.97
C ARG A 436 4.90 -10.78 13.82
N THR A 437 5.59 -10.60 12.70
CA THR A 437 5.51 -11.48 11.52
C THR A 437 5.88 -12.93 11.85
N ILE A 438 6.83 -13.16 12.76
CA ILE A 438 7.19 -14.50 13.22
C ILE A 438 6.12 -15.08 14.15
N ALA A 439 5.60 -14.28 15.08
CA ALA A 439 4.59 -14.71 16.05
C ALA A 439 3.23 -14.98 15.40
N GLU A 440 2.84 -14.15 14.44
CA GLU A 440 1.58 -14.17 13.71
C GLU A 440 1.79 -14.70 12.28
N TYR A 441 2.72 -15.67 12.11
CA TYR A 441 3.15 -16.13 10.78
C TYR A 441 2.01 -16.64 9.92
N ILE A 442 1.02 -17.32 10.53
CA ILE A 442 -0.14 -17.82 9.80
C ILE A 442 -0.86 -16.65 9.15
N SER A 443 -1.13 -15.53 9.84
CA SER A 443 -1.95 -14.42 9.34
C SER A 443 -1.18 -13.37 8.53
N ILE A 444 0.10 -13.17 8.82
CA ILE A 444 0.92 -12.12 8.19
C ILE A 444 1.69 -12.64 6.98
N ASN A 445 2.20 -13.87 7.02
CA ASN A 445 3.04 -14.36 5.92
C ASN A 445 2.17 -14.77 4.74
N ASN A 446 2.50 -14.17 3.60
CA ASN A 446 1.87 -14.44 2.33
C ASN A 446 2.97 -14.76 1.31
N TRP A 447 2.73 -15.77 0.48
CA TRP A 447 3.53 -15.98 -0.73
C TRP A 447 3.07 -14.95 -1.78
N LEU A 448 3.81 -13.84 -1.87
CA LEU A 448 3.49 -12.75 -2.80
C LEU A 448 3.81 -13.15 -4.24
N THR A 449 2.87 -12.87 -5.14
CA THR A 449 3.02 -13.00 -6.59
C THR A 449 2.33 -11.82 -7.28
N ALA A 450 2.69 -11.53 -8.54
CA ALA A 450 2.00 -10.52 -9.33
C ALA A 450 0.52 -10.88 -9.59
N ASP A 451 0.17 -12.17 -9.58
CA ASP A 451 -1.18 -12.66 -9.87
C ASP A 451 -2.08 -12.66 -8.61
N GLY A 452 -1.59 -12.14 -7.47
CA GLY A 452 -2.26 -12.15 -6.18
C GLY A 452 -1.54 -13.02 -5.14
N ALA A 453 -1.56 -12.59 -3.88
CA ALA A 453 -1.01 -13.35 -2.75
C ALA A 453 -1.61 -14.76 -2.64
N ILE A 454 -0.73 -15.74 -2.43
CA ILE A 454 -1.06 -17.15 -2.24
C ILE A 454 -0.88 -17.51 -0.76
N THR A 455 -1.85 -18.20 -0.17
CA THR A 455 -1.82 -18.64 1.23
C THR A 455 -2.27 -20.09 1.38
N LYS A 456 -2.00 -20.67 2.54
CA LYS A 456 -2.46 -22.00 2.88
C LYS A 456 -3.99 -22.08 2.79
N LEU A 457 -4.49 -23.14 2.17
CA LEU A 457 -5.93 -23.40 2.10
C LEU A 457 -6.34 -24.50 3.10
N PRO A 458 -7.63 -24.55 3.49
CA PRO A 458 -8.15 -25.63 4.34
C PRO A 458 -7.96 -27.01 3.70
N TRP A 459 -7.92 -28.06 4.51
CA TRP A 459 -7.90 -29.44 3.98
C TRP A 459 -9.24 -29.90 3.40
N SER A 460 -10.35 -29.28 3.83
CA SER A 460 -11.71 -29.55 3.36
C SER A 460 -11.99 -28.89 2.01
N ILE A 461 -11.07 -29.04 1.05
CA ILE A 461 -11.16 -28.48 -0.30
C ILE A 461 -10.97 -29.53 -1.38
N GLU A 462 -11.34 -29.17 -2.61
CA GLU A 462 -11.05 -29.94 -3.81
C GLU A 462 -10.31 -29.11 -4.85
N PRO A 463 -9.27 -29.65 -5.52
CA PRO A 463 -8.67 -30.94 -5.24
C PRO A 463 -7.96 -30.94 -3.87
N GLY A 464 -8.08 -32.00 -3.10
CA GLY A 464 -7.54 -32.04 -1.73
C GLY A 464 -6.05 -32.39 -1.69
N TYR A 465 -5.22 -31.50 -1.13
CA TYR A 465 -3.79 -31.72 -0.94
C TYR A 465 -3.32 -31.21 0.42
N LYS A 466 -2.48 -31.99 1.13
CA LYS A 466 -1.91 -31.58 2.42
C LYS A 466 -1.19 -30.23 2.33
N MET A 467 -0.47 -30.00 1.24
CA MET A 467 0.25 -28.76 0.93
C MET A 467 -0.47 -27.92 -0.13
N GLY A 468 -1.80 -27.87 -0.09
CA GLY A 468 -2.61 -27.01 -0.96
C GLY A 468 -2.57 -25.54 -0.52
N TYR A 469 -2.24 -24.66 -1.46
CA TYR A 469 -2.21 -23.21 -1.32
C TYR A 469 -2.99 -22.56 -2.47
N GLY A 470 -3.54 -21.39 -2.26
CA GLY A 470 -4.25 -20.66 -3.30
C GLY A 470 -4.58 -19.23 -2.87
N ARG A 471 -5.31 -18.55 -3.73
CA ARG A 471 -5.70 -17.15 -3.54
C ARG A 471 -6.91 -17.09 -2.61
N SER A 472 -6.66 -16.92 -1.32
CA SER A 472 -7.70 -16.70 -0.31
C SER A 472 -8.04 -15.21 -0.24
N ILE A 473 -9.27 -14.83 -0.56
CA ILE A 473 -9.75 -13.44 -0.55
C ILE A 473 -9.49 -12.79 0.83
N ASN A 474 -9.74 -13.53 1.92
CA ASN A 474 -9.55 -13.01 3.28
C ASN A 474 -8.10 -12.63 3.59
N ARG A 475 -7.14 -13.27 2.90
CA ARG A 475 -5.71 -13.11 3.16
C ARG A 475 -5.01 -12.23 2.14
N MET A 476 -5.61 -12.15 0.95
CA MET A 476 -5.22 -11.26 -0.12
C MET A 476 -5.59 -9.82 0.21
N GLN A 477 -6.76 -9.59 0.83
CA GLN A 477 -7.06 -8.29 1.42
C GLN A 477 -6.03 -7.96 2.51
N ALA A 478 -5.44 -6.78 2.42
CA ALA A 478 -4.27 -6.39 3.19
C ALA A 478 -4.62 -5.62 4.49
N GLY A 479 -5.78 -5.92 5.10
CA GLY A 479 -6.30 -5.19 6.27
C GLY A 479 -5.37 -5.19 7.49
N ILE A 480 -4.61 -6.28 7.69
CA ILE A 480 -3.59 -6.35 8.74
C ILE A 480 -2.44 -5.36 8.49
N TYR A 481 -2.04 -5.18 7.23
CA TYR A 481 -1.01 -4.22 6.83
C TYR A 481 -1.53 -2.79 6.94
N LEU A 482 -2.80 -2.54 6.59
CA LEU A 482 -3.42 -1.22 6.75
C LEU A 482 -3.46 -0.80 8.22
N THR A 483 -3.85 -1.71 9.10
CA THR A 483 -3.88 -1.45 10.54
C THR A 483 -2.49 -1.17 11.10
N ALA A 484 -1.49 -1.96 10.71
CA ALA A 484 -0.11 -1.72 11.11
C ALA A 484 0.44 -0.39 10.53
N TYR A 485 0.07 -0.06 9.28
CA TYR A 485 0.44 1.20 8.64
C TYR A 485 -0.15 2.40 9.39
N GLN A 486 -1.41 2.35 9.81
CA GLN A 486 -2.02 3.42 10.61
C GLN A 486 -1.30 3.64 11.96
N GLN A 487 -0.64 2.62 12.50
CA GLN A 487 0.09 2.71 13.78
C GLN A 487 1.52 3.25 13.63
N HIS A 488 2.26 2.76 12.63
CA HIS A 488 3.68 3.06 12.48
C HIS A 488 3.99 4.00 11.31
N ASN A 489 3.12 4.00 10.29
CA ASN A 489 3.26 4.73 9.04
C ASN A 489 4.64 4.43 8.40
N ASP A 490 5.03 3.15 8.41
CA ASP A 490 6.24 2.65 7.74
C ASP A 490 5.96 2.48 6.24
N ARG A 491 6.94 2.85 5.40
CA ARG A 491 6.86 2.78 3.93
C ARG A 491 6.62 1.36 3.42
N TYR A 492 7.22 0.35 4.06
CA TYR A 492 6.98 -1.06 3.74
C TYR A 492 5.51 -1.47 3.90
N LEU A 493 4.86 -1.00 4.96
CA LEU A 493 3.47 -1.34 5.25
C LEU A 493 2.53 -0.66 4.25
N TYR A 494 2.82 0.59 3.88
CA TYR A 494 2.14 1.27 2.77
C TYR A 494 2.23 0.46 1.47
N ASN A 495 3.43 -0.02 1.13
CA ASN A 495 3.66 -0.81 -0.08
C ASN A 495 2.86 -2.12 -0.08
N LEU A 496 2.77 -2.79 1.07
CA LEU A 496 1.96 -4.01 1.22
C LEU A 496 0.45 -3.74 1.13
N VAL A 497 -0.03 -2.58 1.62
CA VAL A 497 -1.43 -2.15 1.45
C VAL A 497 -1.75 -1.97 -0.02
N LEU A 498 -0.93 -1.21 -0.76
CA LEU A 498 -1.14 -1.01 -2.19
C LEU A 498 -0.99 -2.32 -2.98
N ASN A 499 -0.10 -3.22 -2.56
CA ASN A 499 -0.03 -4.55 -3.15
C ASN A 499 -1.33 -5.33 -2.95
N GLY A 500 -1.97 -5.25 -1.78
CA GLY A 500 -3.27 -5.89 -1.54
C GLY A 500 -4.40 -5.30 -2.39
N VAL A 501 -4.41 -3.99 -2.62
CA VAL A 501 -5.35 -3.34 -3.56
C VAL A 501 -5.14 -3.88 -4.97
N ALA A 502 -3.89 -3.93 -5.44
CA ALA A 502 -3.55 -4.46 -6.75
C ALA A 502 -3.87 -5.96 -6.88
N ASP A 503 -3.63 -6.76 -5.84
CA ASP A 503 -3.96 -8.18 -5.82
C ASP A 503 -5.48 -8.40 -5.98
N LEU A 504 -6.32 -7.62 -5.28
CA LEU A 504 -7.78 -7.68 -5.44
C LEU A 504 -8.22 -7.24 -6.84
N ASP A 505 -7.61 -6.18 -7.39
CA ASP A 505 -7.92 -5.72 -8.75
C ASP A 505 -7.56 -6.79 -9.79
N VAL A 506 -6.37 -7.38 -9.71
CA VAL A 506 -5.93 -8.50 -10.56
C VAL A 506 -6.86 -9.70 -10.41
N PHE A 507 -7.22 -10.05 -9.17
CA PHE A 507 -8.10 -11.18 -8.89
C PHE A 507 -9.50 -11.00 -9.46
N SER A 508 -10.01 -9.76 -9.48
CA SER A 508 -11.31 -9.42 -10.07
C SER A 508 -11.29 -9.20 -11.59
N GLY A 509 -10.12 -9.17 -12.23
CA GLY A 509 -10.00 -8.88 -13.67
C GLY A 509 -10.05 -7.37 -13.99
N GLY A 510 -9.58 -6.53 -13.08
CA GLY A 510 -9.50 -5.08 -13.23
C GLY A 510 -10.78 -4.32 -12.83
N GLU A 511 -11.72 -4.99 -12.15
CA GLU A 511 -13.03 -4.40 -11.83
C GLU A 511 -12.94 -3.32 -10.75
N VAL A 512 -11.98 -3.43 -9.83
CA VAL A 512 -11.71 -2.39 -8.81
C VAL A 512 -11.27 -1.11 -9.52
N THR A 513 -10.27 -1.17 -10.39
CA THR A 513 -9.78 0.00 -11.14
C THR A 513 -10.81 0.60 -12.08
N LYS A 514 -11.69 -0.23 -12.67
CA LYS A 514 -12.80 0.26 -13.52
C LYS A 514 -13.90 0.97 -12.72
N GLY A 515 -13.91 0.86 -11.38
CA GLY A 515 -14.98 1.37 -10.52
C GLY A 515 -16.32 0.67 -10.79
N SER A 516 -16.29 -0.60 -11.20
CA SER A 516 -17.50 -1.40 -11.43
C SER A 516 -17.95 -2.08 -10.12
N GLN A 517 -18.72 -3.17 -10.19
CA GLN A 517 -19.11 -3.94 -9.00
C GLN A 517 -18.16 -5.13 -8.81
N PRO A 518 -16.97 -4.96 -8.17
CA PRO A 518 -16.06 -6.07 -7.95
C PRO A 518 -16.73 -7.08 -7.02
N LEU A 519 -16.91 -8.30 -7.54
CA LEU A 519 -17.35 -9.45 -6.78
C LEU A 519 -16.25 -10.51 -6.85
N PHE A 520 -15.72 -10.87 -5.69
CA PHE A 520 -14.58 -11.77 -5.56
C PHE A 520 -15.09 -13.20 -5.40
N HIS A 521 -14.77 -14.05 -6.37
CA HIS A 521 -15.19 -15.44 -6.39
C HIS A 521 -14.11 -16.36 -5.81
N THR A 522 -14.48 -17.26 -4.91
CA THR A 522 -13.58 -18.27 -4.37
C THR A 522 -13.21 -19.29 -5.46
N GLU A 523 -11.91 -19.45 -5.73
CA GLU A 523 -11.40 -20.28 -6.83
C GLU A 523 -11.26 -21.77 -6.52
N TYR A 524 -11.43 -22.13 -5.25
CA TYR A 524 -11.33 -23.51 -4.78
C TYR A 524 -12.65 -24.01 -4.18
N THR A 525 -12.97 -25.28 -4.39
CA THR A 525 -14.23 -25.87 -3.91
C THR A 525 -14.10 -26.32 -2.47
N SER A 526 -15.01 -25.91 -1.59
CA SER A 526 -15.17 -26.52 -0.26
C SER A 526 -15.89 -27.86 -0.40
N THR A 527 -15.32 -28.93 0.16
CA THR A 527 -15.94 -30.27 0.14
C THR A 527 -17.26 -30.27 0.90
N TRP A 528 -17.33 -29.51 1.99
CA TRP A 528 -18.54 -29.38 2.79
C TRP A 528 -19.67 -28.70 2.00
N LEU A 529 -19.40 -27.55 1.38
CA LEU A 529 -20.39 -26.84 0.57
C LEU A 529 -20.88 -27.68 -0.62
N LYS A 530 -19.96 -28.38 -1.29
CA LYS A 530 -20.31 -29.29 -2.37
C LYS A 530 -21.21 -30.41 -1.89
N ASN A 531 -20.88 -31.05 -0.77
CA ASN A 531 -21.65 -32.20 -0.27
C ASN A 531 -23.02 -31.79 0.29
N ALA A 532 -23.11 -30.63 0.94
CA ALA A 532 -24.34 -30.15 1.56
C ALA A 532 -25.29 -29.47 0.54
N TYR A 533 -24.74 -28.74 -0.44
CA TYR A 533 -25.53 -27.86 -1.32
C TYR A 533 -25.24 -28.00 -2.82
N GLY A 534 -24.29 -28.85 -3.21
CA GLY A 534 -23.84 -28.96 -4.61
C GLY A 534 -23.01 -27.77 -5.09
N THR A 535 -22.59 -26.88 -4.18
CA THR A 535 -21.83 -25.67 -4.53
C THR A 535 -20.37 -26.00 -4.81
N THR A 536 -19.92 -25.77 -6.04
CA THR A 536 -18.51 -25.91 -6.47
C THR A 536 -17.94 -24.56 -6.90
N ALA A 537 -16.62 -24.43 -6.96
CA ALA A 537 -15.95 -23.23 -7.46
C ALA A 537 -16.28 -22.94 -8.95
N PRO A 538 -16.26 -21.68 -9.39
CA PRO A 538 -16.20 -20.48 -8.54
C PRO A 538 -17.54 -20.21 -7.85
N TYR A 539 -17.52 -19.72 -6.61
CA TYR A 539 -18.70 -19.27 -5.86
C TYR A 539 -18.40 -18.01 -5.06
N VAL A 540 -19.44 -17.32 -4.64
CA VAL A 540 -19.33 -16.12 -3.80
C VAL A 540 -19.50 -16.54 -2.35
N ASP A 541 -18.56 -16.13 -1.51
CA ASP A 541 -18.69 -16.14 -0.05
C ASP A 541 -18.95 -14.71 0.41
N THR A 542 -20.10 -14.50 1.05
CA THR A 542 -20.55 -13.17 1.47
C THR A 542 -19.63 -12.51 2.49
N ARG A 543 -19.04 -13.27 3.43
CA ARG A 543 -18.15 -12.70 4.46
C ARG A 543 -16.81 -12.30 3.87
N LEU A 544 -16.28 -13.12 2.96
CA LEU A 544 -15.02 -12.80 2.28
C LEU A 544 -15.15 -11.52 1.44
N ASN A 545 -16.27 -11.35 0.74
CA ASN A 545 -16.54 -10.15 -0.04
C ASN A 545 -16.79 -8.92 0.85
N GLU A 546 -17.46 -9.09 1.98
CA GLU A 546 -17.63 -8.03 2.98
C GLU A 546 -16.26 -7.50 3.44
N ASN A 547 -15.35 -8.39 3.82
CA ASN A 547 -14.01 -8.02 4.30
C ASN A 547 -13.19 -7.33 3.20
N ALA A 548 -13.21 -7.84 1.96
CA ALA A 548 -12.50 -7.23 0.84
C ALA A 548 -13.05 -5.83 0.52
N ALA A 549 -14.38 -5.66 0.48
CA ALA A 549 -15.01 -4.38 0.20
C ALA A 549 -14.75 -3.34 1.30
N MET A 550 -14.77 -3.75 2.58
CA MET A 550 -14.39 -2.87 3.68
C MET A 550 -12.91 -2.53 3.67
N PHE A 551 -12.02 -3.47 3.33
CA PHE A 551 -10.60 -3.18 3.17
C PHE A 551 -10.35 -2.11 2.10
N LEU A 552 -11.00 -2.21 0.93
CA LEU A 552 -10.87 -1.22 -0.15
C LEU A 552 -11.36 0.15 0.30
N LYS A 553 -12.57 0.23 0.87
CA LYS A 553 -13.12 1.47 1.45
C LYS A 553 -12.18 2.09 2.48
N ASN A 554 -11.77 1.31 3.49
CA ASN A 554 -10.96 1.81 4.59
C ASN A 554 -9.56 2.22 4.12
N THR A 555 -9.04 1.57 3.07
CA THR A 555 -7.81 2.01 2.39
C THR A 555 -8.03 3.34 1.68
N GLY A 556 -9.15 3.51 0.98
CA GLY A 556 -9.55 4.76 0.35
C GLY A 556 -9.66 5.92 1.32
N GLU A 557 -10.20 5.69 2.51
CA GLU A 557 -10.28 6.71 3.57
C GLU A 557 -8.92 6.98 4.22
N ALA A 558 -8.17 5.94 4.57
CA ALA A 558 -6.91 6.08 5.30
C ALA A 558 -5.77 6.68 4.46
N LEU A 559 -5.79 6.45 3.15
CA LEU A 559 -4.77 6.91 2.20
C LEU A 559 -5.28 8.02 1.26
N ASP A 560 -6.50 8.51 1.49
CA ASP A 560 -7.15 9.55 0.67
C ASP A 560 -7.25 9.20 -0.83
N ILE A 561 -7.63 7.96 -1.13
CA ILE A 561 -7.77 7.44 -2.50
C ILE A 561 -9.24 7.46 -2.90
N ASP A 562 -9.66 8.55 -3.56
CA ASP A 562 -11.07 8.76 -3.95
C ASP A 562 -11.70 7.59 -4.69
N ALA A 563 -10.93 6.94 -5.58
CA ALA A 563 -11.40 5.81 -6.37
C ALA A 563 -11.86 4.60 -5.54
N LEU A 564 -11.45 4.50 -4.26
CA LEU A 564 -11.76 3.37 -3.38
C LEU A 564 -12.79 3.72 -2.29
N LYS A 565 -13.05 5.01 -2.02
CA LYS A 565 -13.89 5.46 -0.88
C LYS A 565 -15.33 4.93 -0.96
N ASP A 566 -15.81 4.67 -2.17
CA ASP A 566 -17.16 4.19 -2.44
C ASP A 566 -17.22 2.69 -2.85
N ASP A 567 -16.10 1.96 -2.83
CA ASP A 567 -16.05 0.56 -3.27
C ASP A 567 -16.94 -0.37 -2.45
N ASN A 568 -17.17 -0.03 -1.18
CA ASN A 568 -18.14 -0.73 -0.36
C ASN A 568 -19.56 -0.66 -0.96
N LEU A 569 -19.95 0.44 -1.59
CA LEU A 569 -21.30 0.61 -2.13
C LEU A 569 -21.63 -0.40 -3.23
N SER A 570 -20.63 -0.85 -3.98
CA SER A 570 -20.77 -1.93 -4.97
C SER A 570 -21.20 -3.24 -4.32
N TYR A 571 -20.56 -3.64 -3.22
CA TYR A 571 -20.98 -4.83 -2.47
C TYR A 571 -22.31 -4.62 -1.73
N ALA A 572 -22.60 -3.40 -1.23
CA ALA A 572 -23.89 -3.09 -0.66
C ALA A 572 -25.02 -3.25 -1.69
N ASN A 573 -24.82 -2.81 -2.93
CA ASN A 573 -25.77 -3.00 -4.02
C ASN A 573 -25.97 -4.50 -4.32
N PHE A 574 -24.90 -5.30 -4.28
CA PHE A 574 -25.02 -6.76 -4.37
C PHE A 574 -25.90 -7.32 -3.25
N LEU A 575 -25.72 -6.90 -1.99
CA LEU A 575 -26.56 -7.34 -0.85
C LEU A 575 -28.04 -6.95 -1.03
N VAL A 576 -28.32 -5.72 -1.48
CA VAL A 576 -29.68 -5.24 -1.78
C VAL A 576 -30.37 -6.14 -2.82
N ASN A 577 -29.63 -6.63 -3.81
CA ASN A 577 -30.17 -7.43 -4.91
C ASN A 577 -30.40 -8.91 -4.56
N GLN A 578 -29.92 -9.41 -3.42
CA GLN A 578 -30.02 -10.85 -3.08
C GLN A 578 -31.46 -11.36 -3.06
N LYS A 579 -32.41 -10.56 -2.58
CA LYS A 579 -33.84 -10.90 -2.57
C LYS A 579 -34.38 -11.10 -3.99
N ALA A 580 -34.04 -10.19 -4.91
CA ALA A 580 -34.47 -10.27 -6.32
C ALA A 580 -33.84 -11.46 -7.04
N LEU A 581 -32.60 -11.82 -6.68
CA LEU A 581 -31.90 -13.00 -7.19
C LEU A 581 -32.40 -14.31 -6.56
N GLY A 582 -33.33 -14.24 -5.60
CA GLY A 582 -33.84 -15.39 -4.88
C GLY A 582 -32.84 -16.04 -3.93
N ASN A 583 -31.70 -15.40 -3.64
CA ASN A 583 -30.64 -15.92 -2.77
C ASN A 583 -30.93 -15.64 -1.27
N THR A 584 -32.18 -15.84 -0.87
CA THR A 584 -32.66 -15.55 0.48
C THR A 584 -33.49 -16.70 1.03
N ILE A 585 -33.46 -16.85 2.35
CA ILE A 585 -34.34 -17.72 3.13
C ILE A 585 -35.51 -16.86 3.64
N PRO A 586 -36.74 -17.05 3.15
CA PRO A 586 -37.90 -16.30 3.63
C PRO A 586 -38.22 -16.65 5.09
N VAL A 587 -38.42 -15.63 5.93
CA VAL A 587 -38.82 -15.80 7.34
C VAL A 587 -40.30 -15.43 7.53
N THR A 588 -40.70 -14.29 6.97
CA THR A 588 -42.10 -13.86 6.90
C THR A 588 -42.39 -13.31 5.50
N LEU A 589 -43.62 -12.79 5.26
CA LEU A 589 -43.93 -12.10 4.00
C LEU A 589 -43.07 -10.85 3.76
N SER A 590 -42.54 -10.24 4.83
CA SER A 590 -41.79 -8.98 4.77
C SER A 590 -40.36 -9.07 5.31
N SER A 591 -39.87 -10.27 5.66
CA SER A 591 -38.52 -10.43 6.23
C SER A 591 -37.85 -11.72 5.74
N TYR A 592 -36.53 -11.68 5.66
CA TYR A 592 -35.73 -12.77 5.12
C TYR A 592 -34.32 -12.78 5.72
N MET A 593 -33.59 -13.87 5.48
CA MET A 593 -32.15 -14.00 5.72
C MET A 593 -31.42 -14.13 4.38
N ILE A 594 -30.19 -13.62 4.28
CA ILE A 594 -29.35 -13.77 3.08
C ILE A 594 -28.53 -15.06 3.23
N SER A 595 -28.53 -15.91 2.20
CA SER A 595 -27.72 -17.14 2.20
C SER A 595 -26.23 -16.80 2.13
N ASP A 596 -25.42 -17.54 2.90
CA ASP A 596 -23.99 -17.24 3.07
C ASP A 596 -23.17 -17.38 1.78
N TYR A 597 -23.57 -18.32 0.93
CA TYR A 597 -22.85 -18.65 -0.30
C TYR A 597 -23.78 -18.58 -1.49
N TYR A 598 -23.22 -18.12 -2.61
CA TYR A 598 -23.96 -18.01 -3.86
C TYR A 598 -23.19 -18.58 -5.04
N LYS A 599 -23.85 -19.50 -5.75
CA LYS A 599 -23.50 -19.93 -7.10
C LYS A 599 -24.78 -20.11 -7.90
N SER A 600 -24.81 -19.58 -9.12
CA SER A 600 -25.93 -19.81 -10.02
C SER A 600 -26.10 -21.32 -10.25
N GLY A 601 -27.31 -21.84 -10.03
CA GLY A 601 -27.65 -23.25 -10.19
C GLY A 601 -27.33 -24.17 -9.01
N SER A 602 -26.72 -23.66 -7.92
CA SER A 602 -26.57 -24.45 -6.68
C SER A 602 -27.84 -24.39 -5.82
N ALA A 603 -27.97 -25.31 -4.86
CA ALA A 603 -29.00 -25.19 -3.84
C ALA A 603 -28.74 -23.93 -2.98
N LYS A 604 -29.81 -23.36 -2.42
CA LYS A 604 -29.68 -22.27 -1.44
C LYS A 604 -29.00 -22.80 -0.19
N THR A 605 -28.01 -22.07 0.30
CA THR A 605 -27.31 -22.44 1.53
C THR A 605 -28.05 -21.94 2.76
N HIS A 606 -27.59 -22.38 3.93
CA HIS A 606 -27.92 -21.75 5.20
C HIS A 606 -27.52 -20.26 5.23
N SER A 607 -28.02 -19.58 6.25
CA SER A 607 -27.59 -18.25 6.66
C SER A 607 -27.02 -18.33 8.07
N SER A 608 -25.76 -17.95 8.25
CA SER A 608 -25.12 -17.87 9.56
C SER A 608 -25.49 -16.56 10.24
N LEU A 609 -25.68 -16.59 11.56
CA LEU A 609 -26.10 -15.42 12.33
C LEU A 609 -25.05 -14.29 12.24
N ASN A 610 -23.76 -14.61 12.37
CA ASN A 610 -22.69 -13.62 12.22
C ASN A 610 -22.60 -13.07 10.78
N HIS A 611 -22.77 -13.89 9.73
CA HIS A 611 -22.85 -13.39 8.34
C HIS A 611 -24.04 -12.45 8.14
N ALA A 612 -25.21 -12.80 8.68
CA ALA A 612 -26.40 -11.96 8.58
C ALA A 612 -26.22 -10.62 9.30
N LEU A 613 -25.59 -10.63 10.48
CA LEU A 613 -25.25 -9.42 11.23
C LEU A 613 -24.15 -8.60 10.51
N GLY A 614 -23.16 -9.24 9.88
CA GLY A 614 -22.15 -8.60 9.04
C GLY A 614 -22.78 -7.89 7.84
N GLY A 615 -23.65 -8.59 7.10
CA GLY A 615 -24.42 -8.01 5.99
C GLY A 615 -25.34 -6.86 6.43
N MET A 616 -25.99 -6.98 7.59
CA MET A 616 -26.78 -5.90 8.18
C MET A 616 -25.92 -4.68 8.51
N ARG A 617 -24.78 -4.87 9.19
CA ARG A 617 -23.81 -3.80 9.48
C ARG A 617 -23.35 -3.12 8.20
N PHE A 618 -23.06 -3.90 7.16
CA PHE A 618 -22.60 -3.37 5.89
C PHE A 618 -23.64 -2.45 5.24
N LEU A 619 -24.92 -2.83 5.29
CA LEU A 619 -26.03 -1.98 4.82
C LEU A 619 -26.23 -0.73 5.71
N ILE A 620 -25.99 -0.82 7.02
CA ILE A 620 -25.98 0.35 7.92
C ILE A 620 -24.89 1.34 7.48
N VAL A 621 -23.66 0.86 7.24
CA VAL A 621 -22.53 1.71 6.79
C VAL A 621 -22.84 2.37 5.44
N ALA A 622 -23.41 1.61 4.48
CA ALA A 622 -23.79 2.16 3.19
C ALA A 622 -24.89 3.24 3.31
N TYR A 623 -25.88 3.04 4.19
CA TYR A 623 -26.89 4.06 4.48
C TYR A 623 -26.31 5.27 5.22
N GLU A 624 -25.38 5.06 6.16
CA GLU A 624 -24.69 6.14 6.87
C GLU A 624 -23.93 7.06 5.90
N GLN A 625 -23.25 6.47 4.92
CA GLN A 625 -22.49 7.15 3.88
C GLN A 625 -23.38 7.89 2.87
N THR A 626 -24.48 7.29 2.42
CA THR A 626 -25.25 7.79 1.27
C THR A 626 -26.59 8.44 1.64
N ARG A 627 -27.15 8.09 2.80
CA ARG A 627 -28.53 8.37 3.21
C ARG A 627 -29.58 7.88 2.19
N ASP A 628 -29.25 6.86 1.40
CA ASP A 628 -30.15 6.29 0.39
C ASP A 628 -30.99 5.14 0.96
N ASP A 629 -32.32 5.31 0.93
CA ASP A 629 -33.30 4.34 1.45
C ASP A 629 -33.23 2.96 0.78
N LYS A 630 -32.59 2.85 -0.40
CA LYS A 630 -32.35 1.55 -1.04
C LYS A 630 -31.54 0.60 -0.15
N TYR A 631 -30.70 1.13 0.75
CA TYR A 631 -29.96 0.33 1.74
C TYR A 631 -30.76 0.16 3.04
N LEU A 632 -31.51 1.18 3.45
CA LEU A 632 -32.29 1.17 4.70
C LEU A 632 -33.37 0.08 4.70
N LYS A 633 -34.11 -0.06 3.60
CA LYS A 633 -35.20 -1.03 3.51
C LYS A 633 -34.70 -2.49 3.63
N PRO A 634 -33.75 -2.97 2.81
CA PRO A 634 -33.18 -4.32 2.97
C PRO A 634 -32.57 -4.55 4.34
N MET A 635 -31.90 -3.54 4.93
CA MET A 635 -31.38 -3.62 6.29
C MET A 635 -32.50 -3.89 7.31
N ARG A 636 -33.63 -3.16 7.23
CA ARG A 636 -34.80 -3.39 8.09
C ARG A 636 -35.43 -4.76 7.89
N GLU A 637 -35.55 -5.22 6.64
CA GLU A 637 -36.11 -6.53 6.33
C GLU A 637 -35.21 -7.67 6.85
N LEU A 638 -33.89 -7.51 6.81
CA LEU A 638 -32.90 -8.45 7.37
C LEU A 638 -32.91 -8.43 8.90
N LYS A 639 -32.90 -7.24 9.52
CA LYS A 639 -33.06 -7.07 10.96
C LYS A 639 -34.32 -7.76 11.47
N ALA A 640 -35.47 -7.50 10.82
CA ALA A 640 -36.73 -8.15 11.15
C ALA A 640 -36.66 -9.67 10.95
N GLY A 641 -35.89 -10.17 9.98
CA GLY A 641 -35.65 -11.59 9.77
C GLY A 641 -34.97 -12.23 10.98
N ILE A 642 -33.91 -11.60 11.49
CA ILE A 642 -33.19 -12.04 12.68
C ILE A 642 -34.11 -11.99 13.91
N GLU A 643 -34.85 -10.89 14.10
CA GLU A 643 -35.73 -10.68 15.26
C GLU A 643 -36.93 -11.64 15.27
N ASN A 644 -37.56 -11.90 14.13
CA ASN A 644 -38.69 -12.84 14.04
C ASN A 644 -38.30 -14.30 14.31
N LEU A 645 -37.02 -14.62 14.22
CA LEU A 645 -36.48 -15.92 14.56
C LEU A 645 -36.13 -16.04 16.06
N TYR A 646 -36.11 -14.95 16.83
CA TYR A 646 -36.03 -15.00 18.29
C TYR A 646 -37.37 -15.51 18.90
N PRO A 647 -37.37 -16.31 19.99
CA PRO A 647 -36.24 -16.74 20.81
C PRO A 647 -35.50 -17.98 20.30
N ARG A 648 -35.82 -18.49 19.09
CA ARG A 648 -35.29 -19.77 18.59
C ARG A 648 -33.78 -19.73 18.33
N TRP A 649 -33.19 -18.55 18.17
CA TRP A 649 -31.73 -18.35 18.17
C TRP A 649 -31.05 -18.82 19.46
N VAL A 650 -31.74 -18.75 20.61
CA VAL A 650 -31.17 -19.11 21.91
C VAL A 650 -31.38 -20.60 22.17
N ARG A 651 -30.29 -21.30 22.45
CA ARG A 651 -30.32 -22.74 22.78
C ARG A 651 -30.92 -22.94 24.17
N THR A 652 -31.95 -23.78 24.27
CA THR A 652 -32.76 -23.94 25.48
C THR A 652 -32.35 -25.12 26.37
N SER A 653 -31.48 -26.00 25.89
CA SER A 653 -31.12 -27.26 26.58
C SER A 653 -29.66 -27.68 26.35
N GLY A 654 -29.16 -28.56 27.21
CA GLY A 654 -27.82 -29.16 27.10
C GLY A 654 -26.70 -28.23 27.59
N SER A 655 -25.45 -28.62 27.29
CA SER A 655 -24.23 -27.88 27.67
C SER A 655 -24.10 -26.50 27.01
N TYR A 656 -24.94 -26.22 26.02
CA TYR A 656 -24.97 -24.95 25.29
C TYR A 656 -26.20 -24.10 25.65
N LYS A 657 -26.90 -24.42 26.74
CA LYS A 657 -28.07 -23.64 27.17
C LYS A 657 -27.70 -22.17 27.41
N GLY A 658 -28.39 -21.26 26.74
CA GLY A 658 -28.13 -19.82 26.77
C GLY A 658 -27.17 -19.33 25.67
N ASP A 659 -26.47 -20.25 24.98
CA ASP A 659 -25.68 -19.92 23.81
C ASP A 659 -26.57 -19.68 22.59
N LEU A 660 -26.01 -19.10 21.52
CA LEU A 660 -26.70 -18.88 20.26
C LEU A 660 -26.47 -20.04 19.28
N TRP A 661 -27.42 -20.27 18.39
CA TRP A 661 -27.23 -21.12 17.22
C TRP A 661 -26.39 -20.41 16.17
N TYR A 662 -25.50 -21.15 15.50
CA TYR A 662 -24.66 -20.64 14.43
C TYR A 662 -25.47 -20.24 13.19
N GLN A 663 -26.36 -21.12 12.72
CA GLN A 663 -27.05 -20.94 11.44
C GLN A 663 -28.54 -21.28 11.47
N VAL A 664 -29.26 -20.74 10.49
CA VAL A 664 -30.60 -21.16 10.07
C VAL A 664 -30.58 -21.73 8.65
N ASN A 665 -31.22 -22.88 8.46
CA ASN A 665 -31.32 -23.58 7.18
C ASN A 665 -32.52 -23.08 6.34
N PRO A 666 -32.59 -23.41 5.04
CA PRO A 666 -33.71 -23.01 4.19
C PRO A 666 -35.10 -23.47 4.67
N ASP A 667 -35.17 -24.54 5.45
CA ASP A 667 -36.39 -25.06 6.08
C ASP A 667 -36.67 -24.43 7.47
N LEU A 668 -35.93 -23.37 7.81
CA LEU A 668 -35.97 -22.66 9.09
C LEU A 668 -35.57 -23.50 10.31
N THR A 669 -34.90 -24.64 10.12
CA THR A 669 -34.25 -25.37 11.22
C THR A 669 -32.92 -24.71 11.61
N PHE A 670 -32.51 -24.87 12.87
CA PHE A 670 -31.28 -24.29 13.41
C PHE A 670 -30.22 -25.38 13.61
N ALA A 671 -28.96 -25.04 13.35
CA ALA A 671 -27.84 -25.97 13.46
C ALA A 671 -26.53 -25.26 13.78
N GLY A 672 -25.48 -26.06 14.04
CA GLY A 672 -24.11 -25.58 14.24
C GLY A 672 -23.83 -25.03 15.64
N ASN A 673 -22.56 -25.05 16.03
CA ASN A 673 -22.08 -24.36 17.22
C ASN A 673 -21.59 -22.98 16.82
N ASP A 674 -22.05 -21.96 17.52
CA ASP A 674 -21.67 -20.58 17.25
C ASP A 674 -20.23 -20.30 17.72
N TYR A 675 -19.60 -19.31 17.11
CA TYR A 675 -18.31 -18.78 17.53
C TYR A 675 -18.39 -18.21 18.95
N GLU A 676 -17.29 -18.20 19.71
CA GLU A 676 -17.33 -17.78 21.10
C GLU A 676 -17.66 -16.28 21.22
N LEU A 677 -16.92 -15.43 20.53
CA LEU A 677 -16.98 -13.97 20.61
C LEU A 677 -17.39 -13.29 19.30
N LEU A 678 -17.18 -13.90 18.12
CA LEU A 678 -17.44 -13.23 16.83
C LEU A 678 -18.89 -12.72 16.73
N THR A 679 -19.87 -13.61 16.94
CA THR A 679 -21.30 -13.25 16.87
C THR A 679 -21.69 -12.24 17.95
N LEU A 680 -21.08 -12.30 19.13
CA LEU A 680 -21.29 -11.31 20.20
C LEU A 680 -20.78 -9.93 19.77
N LEU A 681 -19.59 -9.86 19.17
CA LEU A 681 -19.03 -8.63 18.64
C LEU A 681 -19.91 -8.05 17.53
N ASP A 682 -20.40 -8.89 16.61
CA ASP A 682 -21.29 -8.44 15.53
C ASP A 682 -22.62 -7.88 16.06
N LEU A 683 -23.21 -8.48 17.11
CA LEU A 683 -24.40 -7.94 17.78
C LEU A 683 -24.14 -6.56 18.37
N LEU A 684 -23.02 -6.41 19.11
CA LEU A 684 -22.63 -5.15 19.73
C LEU A 684 -22.41 -4.06 18.68
N LEU A 685 -21.71 -4.37 17.58
CA LEU A 685 -21.45 -3.44 16.49
C LEU A 685 -22.71 -3.03 15.73
N ASN A 686 -23.67 -3.95 15.56
CA ASN A 686 -24.95 -3.61 14.93
C ASN A 686 -25.79 -2.68 15.81
N GLN A 687 -25.78 -2.84 17.13
CA GLN A 687 -26.49 -1.92 18.02
C GLN A 687 -25.93 -0.49 17.93
N GLU A 688 -24.60 -0.36 17.98
CA GLU A 688 -23.92 0.94 17.74
C GLU A 688 -24.28 1.51 16.37
N GLY A 689 -24.30 0.66 15.34
CA GLY A 689 -24.67 1.05 13.98
C GLY A 689 -26.10 1.59 13.88
N LEU A 690 -27.07 0.92 14.50
CA LEU A 690 -28.46 1.37 14.53
C LEU A 690 -28.61 2.74 15.19
N GLU A 691 -27.93 2.95 16.33
CA GLU A 691 -27.93 4.22 17.05
C GLU A 691 -27.32 5.35 16.19
N ARG A 692 -26.20 5.10 15.49
CA ARG A 692 -25.55 6.08 14.59
C ARG A 692 -26.46 6.55 13.45
N ILE A 693 -27.33 5.68 12.94
CA ILE A 693 -28.29 6.04 11.88
C ILE A 693 -29.62 6.56 12.43
N GLY A 694 -29.71 6.82 13.75
CA GLY A 694 -30.89 7.38 14.42
C GLY A 694 -32.04 6.39 14.59
N MET A 695 -31.76 5.07 14.53
CA MET A 695 -32.75 4.04 14.80
C MET A 695 -32.71 3.59 16.25
N GLU A 696 -33.87 3.17 16.76
CA GLU A 696 -33.95 2.59 18.10
C GLU A 696 -33.15 1.30 18.18
N ARG A 697 -32.43 1.18 19.30
CA ARG A 697 -31.75 -0.03 19.72
C ARG A 697 -32.69 -1.23 19.73
N SER A 698 -32.25 -2.38 19.25
CA SER A 698 -33.08 -3.59 19.25
C SER A 698 -33.12 -4.22 20.64
N ALA A 699 -34.31 -4.26 21.26
CA ALA A 699 -34.52 -4.99 22.50
C ALA A 699 -34.23 -6.50 22.35
N ILE A 700 -34.44 -7.08 21.16
CA ILE A 700 -34.16 -8.49 20.89
C ILE A 700 -32.66 -8.76 20.81
N PHE A 701 -31.89 -7.89 20.16
CA PHE A 701 -30.43 -8.02 20.13
C PHE A 701 -29.85 -7.87 21.55
N ASP A 702 -30.41 -7.01 22.39
CA ASP A 702 -30.03 -6.93 23.80
C ASP A 702 -30.29 -8.24 24.55
N GLN A 703 -31.42 -8.91 24.31
CA GLN A 703 -31.68 -10.23 24.89
C GLN A 703 -30.67 -11.28 24.41
N MET A 704 -30.30 -11.25 23.13
CA MET A 704 -29.30 -12.16 22.57
C MET A 704 -27.90 -11.89 23.14
N ILE A 705 -27.49 -10.62 23.26
CA ILE A 705 -26.24 -10.21 23.90
C ILE A 705 -26.21 -10.71 25.35
N ARG A 706 -27.25 -10.44 26.15
CA ARG A 706 -27.33 -10.90 27.55
C ARG A 706 -27.22 -12.42 27.64
N SER A 707 -27.94 -13.15 26.80
CA SER A 707 -27.91 -14.61 26.78
C SER A 707 -26.52 -15.15 26.45
N LYS A 708 -25.90 -14.68 25.36
CA LYS A 708 -24.57 -15.10 24.91
C LYS A 708 -23.49 -14.73 25.94
N THR A 709 -23.47 -13.49 26.42
CA THR A 709 -22.51 -13.04 27.44
C THR A 709 -22.63 -13.86 28.72
N THR A 710 -23.86 -14.11 29.19
CA THR A 710 -24.10 -14.95 30.38
C THR A 710 -23.63 -16.38 30.17
N TYR A 711 -23.88 -16.95 28.98
CA TYR A 711 -23.37 -18.27 28.61
C TYR A 711 -21.84 -18.33 28.66
N LEU A 712 -21.15 -17.39 28.04
CA LEU A 712 -19.69 -17.32 28.01
C LEU A 712 -19.11 -17.20 29.42
N VAL A 713 -19.67 -16.32 30.26
CA VAL A 713 -19.24 -16.13 31.65
C VAL A 713 -19.45 -17.40 32.47
N ASN A 714 -20.63 -18.02 32.39
CA ASN A 714 -20.95 -19.25 33.12
C ASN A 714 -20.07 -20.45 32.70
N ASN A 715 -19.51 -20.40 31.49
CA ASN A 715 -18.63 -21.43 30.95
C ASN A 715 -17.15 -21.01 30.95
N ASN A 716 -16.78 -19.96 31.70
CA ASN A 716 -15.41 -19.46 31.84
C ASN A 716 -14.68 -19.20 30.50
N ARG A 717 -15.42 -18.75 29.48
CA ARG A 717 -14.85 -18.45 28.16
C ARG A 717 -14.06 -17.13 28.19
N PRO A 718 -12.94 -17.04 27.45
CA PRO A 718 -12.13 -15.82 27.41
C PRO A 718 -12.86 -14.68 26.70
N PHE A 719 -12.55 -13.44 27.10
CA PHE A 719 -12.99 -12.22 26.42
C PHE A 719 -11.78 -11.39 26.00
N ILE A 720 -11.86 -10.74 24.85
CA ILE A 720 -10.88 -9.74 24.42
C ILE A 720 -11.26 -8.33 24.90
N ASN A 721 -10.27 -7.45 24.96
CA ASN A 721 -10.45 -6.09 25.46
C ASN A 721 -11.50 -5.29 24.67
N ASP A 722 -11.55 -5.42 23.35
CA ASP A 722 -12.53 -4.71 22.52
C ASP A 722 -13.97 -5.12 22.83
N VAL A 723 -14.22 -6.41 23.05
CA VAL A 723 -15.54 -6.92 23.44
C VAL A 723 -15.90 -6.46 24.86
N ILE A 724 -14.95 -6.51 25.80
CA ILE A 724 -15.15 -6.00 27.18
C ILE A 724 -15.52 -4.51 27.15
N LYS A 725 -14.78 -3.71 26.37
CA LYS A 725 -15.03 -2.28 26.23
C LYS A 725 -16.45 -2.02 25.73
N LYS A 726 -16.85 -2.69 24.63
CA LYS A 726 -18.19 -2.55 24.05
C LYS A 726 -19.31 -3.01 24.97
N LEU A 727 -19.12 -4.12 25.69
CA LEU A 727 -20.11 -4.57 26.69
C LEU A 727 -20.32 -3.53 27.80
N ASN A 728 -19.25 -2.91 28.30
CA ASN A 728 -19.36 -1.85 29.30
C ASN A 728 -20.06 -0.61 28.74
N GLU A 729 -19.65 -0.15 27.55
CA GLU A 729 -20.21 1.03 26.87
C GLU A 729 -21.72 0.85 26.59
N GLN A 730 -22.16 -0.37 26.31
CA GLN A 730 -23.56 -0.68 25.99
C GLN A 730 -24.39 -1.18 27.18
N GLY A 731 -23.90 -1.04 28.43
CA GLY A 731 -24.68 -1.32 29.63
C GLY A 731 -24.83 -2.80 30.01
N PHE A 732 -23.88 -3.64 29.59
CA PHE A 732 -23.76 -5.06 29.97
C PHE A 732 -22.56 -5.34 30.88
N GLY A 733 -21.91 -4.29 31.41
CA GLY A 733 -20.74 -4.42 32.27
C GLY A 733 -20.98 -5.21 33.55
N ASP A 734 -22.22 -5.22 34.05
CA ASP A 734 -22.65 -6.01 35.20
C ASP A 734 -22.47 -7.53 34.97
N LEU A 735 -22.73 -8.00 33.75
CA LEU A 735 -22.61 -9.42 33.38
C LEU A 735 -21.18 -9.95 33.41
N ILE A 736 -20.20 -9.06 33.19
CA ILE A 736 -18.77 -9.40 33.16
C ILE A 736 -18.03 -8.90 34.41
N SER A 737 -18.77 -8.47 35.44
CA SER A 737 -18.17 -8.03 36.69
C SER A 737 -17.54 -9.23 37.44
N GLY A 738 -16.22 -9.22 37.59
CA GLY A 738 -15.47 -10.29 38.27
C GLY A 738 -14.80 -11.31 37.35
N THR A 739 -15.06 -11.30 36.04
CA THR A 739 -14.23 -12.03 35.07
C THR A 739 -12.93 -11.25 34.88
N ARG A 740 -11.93 -11.50 35.73
CA ARG A 740 -10.56 -11.02 35.45
C ARG A 740 -10.17 -11.56 34.07
N ALA A 741 -9.77 -10.65 33.18
CA ALA A 741 -9.27 -11.00 31.85
C ALA A 741 -8.24 -12.15 31.94
N ALA A 742 -8.31 -13.04 30.96
CA ALA A 742 -7.49 -14.23 30.76
C ALA A 742 -7.86 -15.48 31.60
N SER A 743 -8.81 -16.27 31.07
CA SER A 743 -8.67 -17.73 31.12
C SER A 743 -7.34 -18.13 30.46
N THR A 744 -6.71 -19.21 30.92
CA THR A 744 -5.53 -19.81 30.27
C THR A 744 -5.82 -20.39 28.89
N ASP A 745 -7.10 -20.57 28.55
CA ASP A 745 -7.53 -21.02 27.24
C ASP A 745 -7.55 -19.84 26.27
N ARG A 746 -6.78 -19.98 25.18
CA ARG A 746 -6.74 -19.00 24.09
C ARG A 746 -7.99 -19.17 23.22
N ILE A 747 -8.55 -18.06 22.76
CA ILE A 747 -9.55 -18.07 21.68
C ILE A 747 -8.91 -18.75 20.47
N ASP A 748 -9.71 -19.51 19.74
CA ASP A 748 -9.27 -20.16 18.52
C ASP A 748 -8.62 -19.15 17.55
N ALA A 749 -7.49 -19.52 16.96
CA ALA A 749 -6.70 -18.61 16.13
C ALA A 749 -7.46 -18.14 14.88
N GLU A 750 -8.32 -18.99 14.32
CA GLU A 750 -9.17 -18.65 13.19
C GLU A 750 -10.24 -17.64 13.60
N GLU A 751 -10.89 -17.88 14.74
CA GLU A 751 -11.86 -16.92 15.27
C GLU A 751 -11.21 -15.57 15.59
N MET A 752 -10.01 -15.57 16.19
CA MET A 752 -9.26 -14.34 16.43
C MET A 752 -8.91 -13.58 15.15
N GLN A 753 -8.59 -14.29 14.07
CA GLN A 753 -8.39 -13.67 12.77
C GLN A 753 -9.68 -13.03 12.26
N MET A 754 -10.81 -13.75 12.32
CA MET A 754 -12.11 -13.21 11.89
C MET A 754 -12.53 -11.98 12.70
N ILE A 755 -12.32 -12.01 14.02
CA ILE A 755 -12.54 -10.87 14.91
C ILE A 755 -11.65 -9.69 14.51
N THR A 756 -10.38 -9.94 14.23
CA THR A 756 -9.44 -8.91 13.79
C THR A 756 -9.90 -8.29 12.47
N ASP A 757 -10.36 -9.11 11.52
CA ASP A 757 -10.90 -8.64 10.24
C ASP A 757 -12.17 -7.81 10.45
N VAL A 758 -13.09 -8.22 11.33
CA VAL A 758 -14.25 -7.41 11.73
C VAL A 758 -13.80 -6.07 12.31
N LEU A 759 -12.92 -6.06 13.31
CA LEU A 759 -12.49 -4.82 13.97
C LEU A 759 -11.78 -3.87 13.01
N ASN A 760 -10.99 -4.40 12.07
CA ASN A 760 -10.33 -3.63 11.02
C ASN A 760 -11.31 -3.08 9.97
N SER A 761 -12.49 -3.69 9.85
CA SER A 761 -13.54 -3.26 8.94
C SER A 761 -14.39 -2.12 9.50
N VAL A 762 -14.42 -1.91 10.82
CA VAL A 762 -15.25 -0.86 11.43
C VAL A 762 -14.58 0.52 11.24
N PRO A 763 -15.34 1.56 10.83
CA PRO A 763 -14.85 2.94 10.84
C PRO A 763 -14.33 3.30 12.24
N LYS A 764 -13.10 3.81 12.33
CA LYS A 764 -12.46 4.16 13.61
C LYS A 764 -12.78 5.58 14.05
#